data_AF-A0AAW3U6Q2-F1
#
_entry.id   AF-A0AAW3U6Q2-F1
#
_cell.length_a   1.000
_cell.length_b   1.000
_cell.length_c   1.000
_cell.angle_alpha   90.00
_cell.angle_beta   90.00
_cell.angle_gamma   90.00
#
_symmetry.space_group_name_H-M   'P 1'
#
loop_
_entity.id
_entity.type
_entity.pdbx_description
1 polymer ?
#
loop_
_entity_poly.entity_id
_entity_poly.type
_entity_poly.pdbx_seq_one_letter_code
_entity_poly.pdbx_strand_id
1 'polypeptide(L)'
;MNRSLLATTIASCLVLTACGGGGGGGNVRSDAPQTTVIAPTPTTPPPAADPLPKTTPAPTPAPPRYQGVGSNLLVPTNADLAQQAGARGQGVKLAVLDDNLVPSYAPISGKVDSFNDYTASPGTPESSANALRGHGTIVSALVLGSAQDGFAGGVAPDADLFYARICAENSCGTQQTRRAAVDLAAAGVRIANLSIGASYPDAASSANAALAWKYALTPLVQADALIVASTGNEGAAEASYPAATPVQEASVRNNWLAVGAINIDSAGNAAGLTSYSNHCGAAAQWCLVAPGSYTAPALAGTELQGQIAGTSFSTAAVSGVAAQVLGVYPWMSASNLQQTLLTTATDLGDPGVDALYGWGLVNAAKAIKGPGQFASNWAANVTAGYDSTFSNDISGAGSLTKNGAGKLTLSGNNSYTGGTSISDGVLTLSGSLRSDVIVLNSATFESRGGVINGNYSLVNNTGTTALELGKGLTVTGRASLKGNLLLLPEAAGYTVGSTEKIVKAGLLQGTFDRVQYANNFFWTAALSYDPTTVTATLTRNASAASAQAAGAPQSVVNGANQADALVKVLDTRVASGDTDNLGGLISATGSLIAASDAQVAASLPTLTGQVHGIERTLGFQSALNDARVAADRLPYLADTTTLTTWMQGSYLDGNLGRSGFASADYTQQATTFGVDLPMGSGGTIVGAAVTSGQDRAHIAASSSRLRSDRYAMTAYLYQPIGQAYLSAIGSYGMSNVQTERNVQAGSIGERLQDRRHDTNWSARAEIGLMPHAGLSPFVAAGVVSQTQDAFSEASVTGLGLSANSDTLRAGYGEVGVRGHLARGNWGFDGLVAYRSLLGNPNADFSAWFTGLPEARFNVAGEPVSKQSLRASVGLRYQLNDAFSIYGNVGAERARSDTNSINANIGLRWQF
;
A
#
# COMPACT_ATOMS: atom_id res chain seq x y z
N MET A 1 10.65 14.78 -27.73
CA MET A 1 10.41 14.85 -29.19
C MET A 1 9.01 14.30 -29.49
N ASN A 2 8.45 14.62 -30.67
CA ASN A 2 7.14 14.17 -31.17
C ASN A 2 5.89 14.61 -30.37
N ARG A 3 5.52 15.89 -30.50
CA ARG A 3 4.14 16.40 -30.26
C ARG A 3 3.61 17.22 -31.46
N SER A 4 4.10 16.97 -32.68
CA SER A 4 3.76 17.74 -33.90
C SER A 4 2.83 17.01 -34.88
N LEU A 5 2.29 15.84 -34.53
CA LEU A 5 1.53 14.99 -35.47
C LEU A 5 0.01 14.97 -35.26
N LEU A 6 -0.52 15.59 -34.19
CA LEU A 6 -1.97 15.55 -33.89
C LEU A 6 -2.75 16.74 -34.48
N ALA A 7 -2.08 17.88 -34.70
CA ALA A 7 -2.71 19.08 -35.27
C ALA A 7 -2.97 18.98 -36.79
N THR A 8 -2.29 18.05 -37.49
CA THR A 8 -2.38 17.92 -38.96
C THR A 8 -3.52 17.02 -39.42
N THR A 9 -4.02 16.13 -38.55
CA THR A 9 -4.95 15.04 -38.94
C THR A 9 -6.43 15.46 -38.97
N ILE A 10 -6.78 16.59 -38.35
CA ILE A 10 -8.18 17.08 -38.27
C ILE A 10 -8.63 17.73 -39.59
N ALA A 11 -7.70 18.10 -40.48
CA ALA A 11 -8.00 18.77 -41.76
C ALA A 11 -8.34 17.82 -42.93
N SER A 12 -8.40 16.49 -42.72
CA SER A 12 -8.38 15.50 -43.82
C SER A 12 -9.60 14.57 -43.93
N CYS A 13 -10.68 14.79 -43.18
CA CYS A 13 -11.89 13.95 -43.27
C CYS A 13 -13.21 14.74 -43.21
N LEU A 14 -13.66 15.23 -44.37
CA LEU A 14 -15.07 15.56 -44.62
C LEU A 14 -15.37 15.37 -46.11
N VAL A 15 -16.39 14.55 -46.44
CA VAL A 15 -17.39 14.68 -47.54
C VAL A 15 -17.98 13.29 -47.94
N LEU A 16 -19.32 13.25 -48.10
CA LEU A 16 -20.21 12.20 -48.70
C LEU A 16 -20.71 10.97 -47.87
N THR A 17 -21.77 11.22 -47.10
CA THR A 17 -23.15 10.66 -47.23
C THR A 17 -23.47 9.17 -47.48
N ALA A 18 -24.21 8.61 -46.51
CA ALA A 18 -25.58 8.03 -46.62
C ALA A 18 -25.89 6.66 -47.28
N CYS A 19 -26.99 6.06 -46.77
CA CYS A 19 -27.67 4.80 -47.14
C CYS A 19 -26.97 3.48 -46.71
N GLY A 20 -27.61 2.56 -45.96
CA GLY A 20 -28.94 2.60 -45.30
C GLY A 20 -29.36 1.24 -44.68
N GLY A 21 -30.41 1.26 -43.85
CA GLY A 21 -31.10 0.09 -43.26
C GLY A 21 -30.61 -0.34 -41.87
N GLY A 22 -31.47 -0.60 -40.87
CA GLY A 22 -32.93 -0.44 -40.79
C GLY A 22 -33.51 -1.08 -39.52
N GLY A 23 -34.51 -0.45 -38.87
CA GLY A 23 -35.19 -1.00 -37.69
C GLY A 23 -35.82 0.03 -36.74
N GLY A 24 -37.04 0.50 -37.04
CA GLY A 24 -37.96 1.11 -36.06
C GLY A 24 -38.99 0.08 -35.57
N GLY A 25 -39.97 0.35 -34.69
CA GLY A 25 -40.33 1.48 -33.81
C GLY A 25 -40.93 0.86 -32.51
N GLY A 26 -41.69 1.48 -31.60
CA GLY A 26 -42.47 2.70 -31.57
C GLY A 26 -43.65 2.52 -30.57
N ASN A 27 -43.58 3.19 -29.41
CA ASN A 27 -44.64 3.65 -28.48
C ASN A 27 -45.90 2.79 -28.11
N VAL A 28 -46.07 2.47 -26.80
CA VAL A 28 -47.17 2.93 -25.87
C VAL A 28 -48.64 2.86 -26.39
N ARG A 29 -49.68 2.23 -25.77
CA ARG A 29 -49.92 1.64 -24.41
C ARG A 29 -51.26 0.83 -24.34
N SER A 30 -51.54 0.03 -23.28
CA SER A 30 -52.93 -0.24 -22.77
C SER A 30 -52.98 -0.90 -21.37
N ASP A 31 -53.87 -0.44 -20.49
CA ASP A 31 -54.05 -0.82 -19.06
C ASP A 31 -55.56 -0.83 -18.72
N ALA A 32 -56.15 -1.56 -17.75
CA ALA A 32 -55.75 -2.65 -16.83
C ALA A 32 -57.04 -3.49 -16.52
N PRO A 33 -57.07 -4.45 -15.54
CA PRO A 33 -57.80 -4.12 -14.30
C PRO A 33 -57.29 -4.75 -12.97
N GLN A 34 -57.88 -4.26 -11.88
CA GLN A 34 -57.46 -4.26 -10.46
C GLN A 34 -57.81 -5.49 -9.61
N THR A 35 -57.19 -5.61 -8.43
CA THR A 35 -57.81 -5.55 -7.06
C THR A 35 -56.71 -5.24 -6.01
N THR A 36 -56.61 -4.09 -5.31
CA THR A 36 -57.39 -3.50 -4.18
C THR A 36 -57.23 -4.20 -2.81
N VAL A 37 -57.06 -3.58 -1.61
CA VAL A 37 -56.72 -2.23 -1.03
C VAL A 37 -56.21 -2.47 0.45
N ILE A 38 -55.78 -1.42 1.19
CA ILE A 38 -55.55 -1.27 2.67
C ILE A 38 -54.06 -1.31 3.08
N ALA A 39 -53.48 -0.47 3.98
CA ALA A 39 -53.75 0.89 4.50
C ALA A 39 -52.50 1.39 5.31
N PRO A 40 -52.33 2.71 5.66
CA PRO A 40 -51.11 3.21 6.34
C PRO A 40 -51.22 3.32 7.87
N THR A 41 -50.12 3.15 8.62
CA THR A 41 -49.91 3.56 10.03
C THR A 41 -48.45 3.30 10.46
N PRO A 42 -47.95 3.87 11.59
CA PRO A 42 -47.68 5.29 11.84
C PRO A 42 -46.19 5.59 12.13
N THR A 43 -45.83 6.86 12.30
CA THR A 43 -44.47 7.31 12.68
C THR A 43 -44.08 6.90 14.10
N THR A 44 -42.84 6.41 14.29
CA THR A 44 -42.25 6.19 15.62
C THR A 44 -41.55 7.45 16.16
N PRO A 45 -41.69 7.79 17.46
CA PRO A 45 -40.98 8.91 18.10
C PRO A 45 -39.46 8.67 18.22
N PRO A 46 -38.66 9.71 18.55
CA PRO A 46 -37.21 9.54 18.77
C PRO A 46 -36.92 8.66 19.99
N PRO A 47 -35.78 7.93 20.02
CA PRO A 47 -35.40 7.10 21.15
C PRO A 47 -35.25 7.92 22.44
N ALA A 48 -35.78 7.39 23.55
CA ALA A 48 -35.49 7.91 24.87
C ALA A 48 -34.03 7.60 25.27
N ALA A 49 -33.47 8.39 26.20
CA ALA A 49 -32.11 8.22 26.69
C ALA A 49 -31.85 6.80 27.23
N ASP A 50 -30.68 6.26 26.91
CA ASP A 50 -30.30 4.89 27.26
C ASP A 50 -30.18 4.72 28.79
N PRO A 51 -30.86 3.74 29.41
CA PRO A 51 -30.61 3.38 30.80
C PRO A 51 -29.28 2.62 30.92
N LEU A 52 -28.65 2.77 32.09
CA LEU A 52 -27.33 2.24 32.49
C LEU A 52 -27.00 0.82 31.96
N PRO A 53 -25.71 0.55 31.67
CA PRO A 53 -25.29 -0.64 30.92
C PRO A 53 -25.72 -1.94 31.60
N LYS A 54 -26.44 -2.77 30.84
CA LYS A 54 -26.71 -4.17 31.22
C LYS A 54 -25.40 -4.95 31.20
N THR A 55 -25.23 -5.81 32.21
CA THR A 55 -24.12 -6.76 32.29
C THR A 55 -24.03 -7.61 31.01
N THR A 56 -22.83 -7.69 30.43
CA THR A 56 -22.56 -8.48 29.23
C THR A 56 -22.94 -9.95 29.44
N PRO A 57 -23.65 -10.59 28.50
CA PRO A 57 -23.81 -12.03 28.49
C PRO A 57 -22.44 -12.72 28.41
N ALA A 58 -22.27 -13.83 29.12
CA ALA A 58 -21.09 -14.67 28.97
C ALA A 58 -20.96 -15.15 27.51
N PRO A 59 -19.75 -15.19 26.92
CA PRO A 59 -19.57 -15.62 25.54
C PRO A 59 -19.99 -17.09 25.39
N THR A 60 -20.79 -17.37 24.36
CA THR A 60 -21.09 -18.74 23.95
C THR A 60 -19.79 -19.47 23.60
N PRO A 61 -19.55 -20.70 24.09
CA PRO A 61 -18.35 -21.44 23.73
C PRO A 61 -18.23 -21.59 22.21
N ALA A 62 -17.05 -21.31 21.67
CA ALA A 62 -16.75 -21.63 20.28
C ALA A 62 -16.89 -23.15 20.05
N PRO A 63 -17.33 -23.59 18.86
CA PRO A 63 -17.40 -25.02 18.55
C PRO A 63 -16.01 -25.68 18.67
N PRO A 64 -15.94 -26.97 19.02
CA PRO A 64 -14.67 -27.66 19.20
C PRO A 64 -13.86 -27.66 17.90
N ARG A 65 -12.62 -27.18 18.00
CA ARG A 65 -11.66 -27.04 16.89
C ARG A 65 -11.18 -28.40 16.36
N TYR A 66 -11.06 -29.39 17.23
CA TYR A 66 -10.74 -30.78 16.86
C TYR A 66 -12.02 -31.53 16.49
N GLN A 67 -12.05 -32.11 15.28
CA GLN A 67 -13.19 -32.89 14.77
C GLN A 67 -12.84 -34.37 14.56
N GLY A 68 -11.86 -34.88 15.31
CA GLY A 68 -11.36 -36.25 15.22
C GLY A 68 -10.20 -36.41 14.23
N VAL A 69 -9.96 -37.66 13.82
CA VAL A 69 -8.73 -38.10 13.12
C VAL A 69 -8.41 -37.34 11.82
N GLY A 70 -9.42 -36.82 11.10
CA GLY A 70 -9.23 -35.98 9.90
C GLY A 70 -8.61 -34.61 10.17
N SER A 71 -8.66 -34.14 11.43
CA SER A 71 -8.03 -32.90 11.91
C SER A 71 -6.76 -33.14 12.72
N ASN A 72 -6.37 -34.39 12.95
CA ASN A 72 -5.28 -34.77 13.87
C ASN A 72 -3.89 -34.27 13.41
N LEU A 73 -3.77 -33.95 12.13
CA LEU A 73 -2.57 -33.36 11.55
C LEU A 73 -2.38 -31.89 11.94
N LEU A 74 -3.46 -31.13 11.99
CA LEU A 74 -3.39 -29.67 12.11
C LEU A 74 -3.67 -29.16 13.52
N VAL A 75 -4.67 -29.73 14.21
CA VAL A 75 -5.17 -29.15 15.46
C VAL A 75 -4.26 -29.42 16.67
N PRO A 76 -3.85 -30.67 16.97
CA PRO A 76 -2.97 -30.95 18.11
C PRO A 76 -1.58 -30.32 17.96
N THR A 77 -1.08 -30.22 16.72
CA THR A 77 0.20 -29.57 16.37
C THR A 77 0.10 -28.04 16.33
N ASN A 78 -1.12 -27.48 16.43
CA ASN A 78 -1.46 -26.09 16.19
C ASN A 78 -1.05 -25.52 14.81
N ALA A 79 -0.91 -26.38 13.79
CA ALA A 79 -0.60 -25.95 12.44
C ALA A 79 -1.73 -25.16 11.76
N ASP A 80 -3.00 -25.43 12.04
CA ASP A 80 -4.12 -24.63 11.50
C ASP A 80 -4.13 -23.19 12.03
N LEU A 81 -3.74 -22.97 13.29
CA LEU A 81 -3.54 -21.61 13.82
C LEU A 81 -2.36 -20.91 13.14
N ALA A 82 -1.29 -21.63 12.82
CA ALA A 82 -0.18 -21.07 12.05
C ALA A 82 -0.60 -20.74 10.60
N GLN A 83 -1.42 -21.59 9.95
CA GLN A 83 -1.99 -21.32 8.63
C GLN A 83 -2.96 -20.13 8.65
N GLN A 84 -3.78 -19.98 9.70
CA GLN A 84 -4.66 -18.81 9.90
C GLN A 84 -3.86 -17.51 10.09
N ALA A 85 -2.66 -17.59 10.68
CA ALA A 85 -1.70 -16.49 10.76
C ALA A 85 -0.90 -16.27 9.45
N GLY A 86 -1.22 -16.99 8.36
CA GLY A 86 -0.57 -16.88 7.06
C GLY A 86 0.67 -17.76 6.86
N ALA A 87 1.17 -18.44 7.91
CA ALA A 87 2.33 -19.31 7.82
C ALA A 87 1.95 -20.66 7.17
N ARG A 88 2.04 -20.72 5.84
CA ARG A 88 1.61 -21.86 5.01
C ARG A 88 2.74 -22.58 4.25
N GLY A 89 3.99 -22.14 4.45
CA GLY A 89 5.18 -22.74 3.83
C GLY A 89 5.64 -22.12 2.51
N GLN A 90 5.05 -20.99 2.11
CA GLN A 90 5.31 -20.33 0.83
C GLN A 90 6.81 -20.13 0.52
N GLY A 91 7.26 -20.64 -0.62
CA GLY A 91 8.64 -20.49 -1.11
C GLY A 91 9.68 -21.33 -0.37
N VAL A 92 9.25 -22.28 0.47
CA VAL A 92 10.14 -23.24 1.14
C VAL A 92 10.25 -24.52 0.33
N LYS A 93 11.45 -24.80 -0.16
CA LYS A 93 11.79 -26.04 -0.85
C LYS A 93 12.00 -27.17 0.16
N LEU A 94 11.09 -28.14 0.15
CA LEU A 94 11.09 -29.31 1.02
C LEU A 94 11.19 -30.57 0.18
N ALA A 95 12.08 -31.47 0.56
CA ALA A 95 12.23 -32.77 -0.08
C ALA A 95 11.63 -33.91 0.73
N VAL A 96 11.06 -34.88 0.01
CA VAL A 96 10.62 -36.19 0.55
C VAL A 96 11.47 -37.25 -0.13
N LEU A 97 12.21 -38.02 0.68
CA LEU A 97 13.12 -39.08 0.22
C LEU A 97 12.52 -40.45 0.62
N ASP A 98 11.87 -41.13 -0.31
CA ASP A 98 10.95 -42.24 0.01
C ASP A 98 10.80 -43.26 -1.15
N ASP A 99 9.70 -44.02 -1.16
CA ASP A 99 9.29 -45.00 -2.16
C ASP A 99 8.67 -44.37 -3.44
N ASN A 100 7.62 -44.96 -4.00
CA ASN A 100 7.01 -44.50 -5.24
C ASN A 100 5.99 -43.37 -5.02
N LEU A 101 6.06 -42.35 -5.89
CA LEU A 101 5.10 -41.24 -5.92
C LEU A 101 3.96 -41.53 -6.91
N VAL A 102 2.73 -41.15 -6.54
CA VAL A 102 1.57 -41.08 -7.44
C VAL A 102 1.15 -39.62 -7.61
N PRO A 103 1.71 -38.87 -8.59
CA PRO A 103 1.45 -37.42 -8.73
C PRO A 103 -0.02 -37.06 -9.02
N SER A 104 -0.82 -38.02 -9.49
CA SER A 104 -2.26 -37.85 -9.74
C SER A 104 -3.13 -38.04 -8.49
N TYR A 105 -2.54 -38.32 -7.31
CA TYR A 105 -3.27 -38.44 -6.07
C TYR A 105 -3.85 -37.09 -5.64
N ALA A 106 -5.18 -37.01 -5.45
CA ALA A 106 -5.91 -35.75 -5.41
C ALA A 106 -5.37 -34.68 -4.42
N PRO A 107 -4.93 -35.01 -3.19
CA PRO A 107 -4.28 -34.05 -2.30
C PRO A 107 -3.03 -33.36 -2.89
N ILE A 108 -2.19 -34.05 -3.67
CA ILE A 108 -0.91 -33.53 -4.19
C ILE A 108 -0.92 -33.26 -5.69
N SER A 109 -2.06 -33.45 -6.35
CA SER A 109 -2.22 -33.23 -7.78
C SER A 109 -1.88 -31.78 -8.16
N GLY A 110 -0.86 -31.60 -8.99
CA GLY A 110 -0.35 -30.28 -9.39
C GLY A 110 0.58 -29.60 -8.37
N LYS A 111 1.03 -30.31 -7.33
CA LYS A 111 1.94 -29.80 -6.28
C LYS A 111 3.29 -30.53 -6.22
N VAL A 112 3.76 -31.06 -7.35
CA VAL A 112 5.05 -31.76 -7.44
C VAL A 112 5.98 -30.95 -8.33
N ASP A 113 6.85 -30.15 -7.73
CA ASP A 113 7.79 -29.27 -8.44
C ASP A 113 8.95 -30.06 -9.08
N SER A 114 9.37 -31.15 -8.44
CA SER A 114 10.38 -32.06 -8.96
C SER A 114 10.11 -33.50 -8.52
N PHE A 115 10.33 -34.45 -9.43
CA PHE A 115 10.34 -35.88 -9.14
C PHE A 115 11.53 -36.52 -9.86
N ASN A 116 12.45 -37.11 -9.10
CA ASN A 116 13.62 -37.81 -9.63
C ASN A 116 13.74 -39.22 -9.01
N ASP A 117 14.08 -40.21 -9.84
CA ASP A 117 14.26 -41.61 -9.43
C ASP A 117 15.76 -41.96 -9.37
N TYR A 118 16.24 -42.28 -8.18
CA TYR A 118 17.64 -42.60 -7.90
C TYR A 118 17.88 -44.10 -7.67
N THR A 119 16.86 -44.94 -7.86
CA THR A 119 16.94 -46.40 -7.66
C THR A 119 17.90 -47.05 -8.67
N ALA A 120 18.26 -48.32 -8.44
CA ALA A 120 19.24 -49.01 -9.28
C ALA A 120 18.77 -49.26 -10.73
N SER A 121 17.44 -49.24 -10.96
CA SER A 121 16.79 -49.46 -12.25
C SER A 121 15.75 -48.35 -12.52
N PRO A 122 16.18 -47.13 -12.87
CA PRO A 122 15.24 -46.01 -13.06
C PRO A 122 14.19 -46.32 -14.12
N GLY A 123 12.91 -46.12 -13.79
CA GLY A 123 11.79 -46.33 -14.70
C GLY A 123 11.38 -47.78 -14.95
N THR A 124 11.98 -48.79 -14.30
CA THR A 124 11.41 -50.16 -14.32
C THR A 124 10.23 -50.26 -13.36
N PRO A 125 9.06 -50.79 -13.77
CA PRO A 125 7.99 -51.14 -12.84
C PRO A 125 8.47 -52.19 -11.84
N GLU A 126 8.22 -51.99 -10.54
CA GLU A 126 8.64 -52.98 -9.53
C GLU A 126 7.82 -54.27 -9.68
N SER A 127 8.49 -55.42 -9.60
CA SER A 127 7.87 -56.75 -9.69
C SER A 127 7.27 -57.24 -8.36
N SER A 128 7.01 -56.34 -7.40
CA SER A 128 6.68 -56.68 -6.02
C SER A 128 5.60 -55.77 -5.43
N ALA A 129 5.10 -56.13 -4.24
CA ALA A 129 4.08 -55.39 -3.49
C ALA A 129 4.43 -53.91 -3.21
N ASN A 130 5.69 -53.50 -3.36
CA ASN A 130 6.12 -52.09 -3.18
C ASN A 130 5.62 -51.14 -4.27
N ALA A 131 5.31 -51.64 -5.48
CA ALA A 131 4.57 -50.84 -6.47
C ALA A 131 3.19 -50.37 -5.95
N LEU A 132 2.68 -51.07 -4.93
CA LEU A 132 1.37 -50.89 -4.30
C LEU A 132 1.49 -50.30 -2.87
N ARG A 133 2.63 -49.72 -2.48
CA ARG A 133 2.77 -49.05 -1.18
C ARG A 133 2.31 -47.59 -1.20
N GLY A 134 2.98 -46.76 -1.99
CA GLY A 134 2.64 -45.33 -2.10
C GLY A 134 2.85 -44.56 -0.78
N HIS A 135 3.76 -45.02 0.08
CA HIS A 135 4.01 -44.46 1.40
C HIS A 135 4.43 -42.98 1.30
N GLY A 136 5.41 -42.68 0.45
CA GLY A 136 5.88 -41.31 0.21
C GLY A 136 4.85 -40.40 -0.45
N THR A 137 3.85 -40.95 -1.16
CA THR A 137 2.71 -40.18 -1.68
C THR A 137 1.86 -39.64 -0.52
N ILE A 138 1.60 -40.48 0.48
CA ILE A 138 0.85 -40.09 1.67
C ILE A 138 1.67 -39.16 2.58
N VAL A 139 2.97 -39.42 2.76
CA VAL A 139 3.89 -38.50 3.46
C VAL A 139 3.84 -37.10 2.82
N SER A 140 3.94 -37.02 1.49
CA SER A 140 3.83 -35.76 0.74
C SER A 140 2.48 -35.06 0.95
N ALA A 141 1.38 -35.82 0.98
CA ALA A 141 0.05 -35.28 1.24
C ALA A 141 -0.08 -34.69 2.66
N LEU A 142 0.49 -35.32 3.68
CA LEU A 142 0.48 -34.76 5.05
C LEU A 142 1.40 -33.52 5.17
N VAL A 143 2.47 -33.42 4.38
CA VAL A 143 3.27 -32.20 4.35
C VAL A 143 2.48 -31.04 3.72
N LEU A 144 1.96 -31.19 2.50
CA LEU A 144 1.49 -30.04 1.68
C LEU A 144 0.20 -30.27 0.88
N GLY A 145 -0.50 -31.39 1.11
CA GLY A 145 -1.71 -31.74 0.37
C GLY A 145 -2.82 -30.70 0.50
N SER A 146 -3.61 -30.50 -0.56
CA SER A 146 -4.88 -29.78 -0.51
C SER A 146 -5.89 -30.54 0.37
N ALA A 147 -6.73 -29.79 1.09
CA ALA A 147 -7.85 -30.36 1.84
C ALA A 147 -8.82 -31.13 0.92
N GLN A 148 -9.41 -32.20 1.45
CA GLN A 148 -10.36 -33.09 0.78
C GLN A 148 -11.41 -33.54 1.82
N ASP A 149 -12.47 -34.21 1.38
CA ASP A 149 -13.45 -34.80 2.31
C ASP A 149 -12.76 -35.76 3.29
N GLY A 150 -12.92 -35.51 4.60
CA GLY A 150 -12.28 -36.27 5.67
C GLY A 150 -10.79 -35.99 5.92
N PHE A 151 -10.16 -35.08 5.16
CA PHE A 151 -8.75 -34.70 5.32
C PHE A 151 -8.58 -33.18 5.30
N ALA A 152 -8.19 -32.60 6.44
CA ALA A 152 -8.11 -31.14 6.62
C ALA A 152 -7.04 -30.42 5.77
N GLY A 153 -6.21 -31.15 5.02
CA GLY A 153 -5.08 -30.61 4.26
C GLY A 153 -3.75 -30.79 5.00
N GLY A 154 -2.65 -30.66 4.25
CA GLY A 154 -1.29 -30.75 4.77
C GLY A 154 -0.92 -29.57 5.68
N VAL A 155 0.16 -29.74 6.46
CA VAL A 155 0.64 -28.74 7.44
C VAL A 155 1.17 -27.46 6.77
N ALA A 156 1.89 -27.59 5.66
CA ALA A 156 2.47 -26.49 4.87
C ALA A 156 1.99 -26.56 3.41
N PRO A 157 0.71 -26.22 3.14
CA PRO A 157 0.07 -26.46 1.84
C PRO A 157 0.64 -25.64 0.67
N ASP A 158 1.51 -24.67 0.93
CA ASP A 158 2.07 -23.76 -0.07
C ASP A 158 3.61 -23.92 -0.22
N ALA A 159 4.18 -25.01 0.30
CA ALA A 159 5.60 -25.36 0.15
C ALA A 159 5.89 -26.08 -1.19
N ASP A 160 7.12 -25.93 -1.69
CA ASP A 160 7.56 -26.51 -2.98
C ASP A 160 8.07 -27.95 -2.75
N LEU A 161 7.54 -28.94 -3.49
CA LEU A 161 7.82 -30.36 -3.29
C LEU A 161 8.92 -30.91 -4.21
N PHE A 162 10.06 -31.27 -3.62
CA PHE A 162 11.17 -31.93 -4.29
C PHE A 162 11.21 -33.42 -3.93
N TYR A 163 10.54 -34.25 -4.71
CA TYR A 163 10.47 -35.68 -4.44
C TYR A 163 11.66 -36.45 -5.01
N ALA A 164 12.27 -37.30 -4.18
CA ALA A 164 13.36 -38.17 -4.57
C ALA A 164 13.04 -39.62 -4.19
N ARG A 165 12.78 -40.46 -5.20
CA ARG A 165 12.59 -41.91 -5.00
C ARG A 165 13.95 -42.55 -4.75
N ILE A 166 14.16 -43.04 -3.53
CA ILE A 166 15.41 -43.68 -3.08
C ILE A 166 15.21 -45.12 -2.60
N CYS A 167 13.97 -45.55 -2.43
CA CYS A 167 13.58 -46.89 -2.00
C CYS A 167 13.01 -47.70 -3.17
N ALA A 168 13.41 -48.97 -3.27
CA ALA A 168 12.83 -49.99 -4.16
C ALA A 168 13.03 -51.38 -3.53
N GLU A 169 12.16 -52.35 -3.83
CA GLU A 169 12.34 -53.76 -3.42
C GLU A 169 12.56 -53.98 -1.90
N ASN A 170 11.89 -53.18 -1.05
CA ASN A 170 12.07 -53.14 0.42
C ASN A 170 13.46 -52.65 0.92
N SER A 171 14.25 -51.98 0.08
CA SER A 171 15.55 -51.42 0.46
C SER A 171 15.65 -49.93 0.11
N CYS A 172 15.94 -49.12 1.13
CA CYS A 172 16.30 -47.70 1.00
C CYS A 172 17.81 -47.56 1.20
N GLY A 173 18.56 -47.31 0.13
CA GLY A 173 20.03 -47.37 0.17
C GLY A 173 20.70 -46.00 0.34
N THR A 174 21.73 -45.93 1.20
CA THR A 174 22.50 -44.71 1.46
C THR A 174 23.23 -44.16 0.22
N GLN A 175 23.52 -45.00 -0.78
CA GLN A 175 24.11 -44.57 -2.05
C GLN A 175 23.12 -43.81 -2.93
N GLN A 176 21.86 -44.25 -2.96
CA GLN A 176 20.75 -43.60 -3.65
C GLN A 176 20.42 -42.28 -2.95
N THR A 177 20.29 -42.29 -1.62
CA THR A 177 20.18 -41.08 -0.78
C THR A 177 21.29 -40.08 -1.08
N ARG A 178 22.54 -40.54 -1.25
CA ARG A 178 23.66 -39.63 -1.53
C ARG A 178 23.55 -38.92 -2.88
N ARG A 179 23.07 -39.62 -3.92
CA ARG A 179 22.84 -39.02 -5.25
C ARG A 179 21.72 -37.97 -5.15
N ALA A 180 20.60 -38.35 -4.54
CA ALA A 180 19.50 -37.42 -4.26
C ALA A 180 19.97 -36.20 -3.46
N ALA A 181 20.75 -36.38 -2.39
CA ALA A 181 21.22 -35.30 -1.54
C ALA A 181 22.07 -34.27 -2.30
N VAL A 182 22.88 -34.69 -3.28
CA VAL A 182 23.66 -33.76 -4.12
C VAL A 182 22.75 -32.88 -4.97
N ASP A 183 21.78 -33.49 -5.66
CA ASP A 183 20.90 -32.77 -6.59
C ASP A 183 19.88 -31.89 -5.85
N LEU A 184 19.36 -32.36 -4.70
CA LEU A 184 18.48 -31.60 -3.81
C LEU A 184 19.22 -30.42 -3.14
N ALA A 185 20.48 -30.60 -2.74
CA ALA A 185 21.33 -29.51 -2.25
C ALA A 185 21.59 -28.46 -3.34
N ALA A 186 21.87 -28.89 -4.58
CA ALA A 186 22.02 -27.99 -5.72
C ALA A 186 20.72 -27.24 -6.08
N ALA A 187 19.56 -27.86 -5.86
CA ALA A 187 18.24 -27.23 -6.00
C ALA A 187 17.91 -26.21 -4.88
N GLY A 188 18.71 -26.17 -3.81
CA GLY A 188 18.50 -25.29 -2.65
C GLY A 188 17.40 -25.75 -1.70
N VAL A 189 17.19 -27.08 -1.58
CA VAL A 189 16.28 -27.67 -0.58
C VAL A 189 16.77 -27.35 0.84
N ARG A 190 15.85 -26.93 1.71
CA ARG A 190 16.15 -26.54 3.11
C ARG A 190 15.59 -27.49 4.16
N ILE A 191 14.70 -28.41 3.78
CA ILE A 191 14.14 -29.46 4.65
C ILE A 191 14.15 -30.78 3.88
N ALA A 192 14.62 -31.86 4.50
CA ALA A 192 14.58 -33.20 3.93
C ALA A 192 13.88 -34.15 4.90
N ASN A 193 12.70 -34.64 4.51
CA ASN A 193 11.94 -35.66 5.21
C ASN A 193 12.49 -37.06 4.83
N LEU A 194 12.89 -37.83 5.85
CA LEU A 194 13.24 -39.24 5.75
C LEU A 194 12.33 -40.05 6.66
N SER A 195 11.16 -40.40 6.16
CA SER A 195 10.16 -41.24 6.83
C SER A 195 10.52 -42.74 6.78
N ILE A 196 11.79 -43.06 7.00
CA ILE A 196 12.38 -44.40 6.88
C ILE A 196 13.25 -44.69 8.12
N GLY A 197 13.36 -45.96 8.51
CA GLY A 197 14.14 -46.35 9.70
C GLY A 197 14.63 -47.80 9.64
N ALA A 198 15.77 -48.06 10.27
CA ALA A 198 16.31 -49.41 10.48
C ALA A 198 17.03 -49.52 11.83
N SER A 199 16.76 -50.61 12.54
CA SER A 199 17.38 -50.99 13.80
C SER A 199 18.49 -52.02 13.56
N TYR A 200 19.58 -51.96 14.33
CA TYR A 200 20.76 -52.82 14.16
C TYR A 200 21.04 -53.66 15.43
N PRO A 201 21.52 -54.90 15.29
CA PRO A 201 21.62 -55.85 16.41
C PRO A 201 22.76 -55.56 17.38
N ASP A 202 23.72 -54.72 16.99
CA ASP A 202 24.93 -54.43 17.76
C ASP A 202 25.46 -52.99 17.52
N ALA A 203 26.39 -52.56 18.39
CA ALA A 203 26.94 -51.22 18.39
C ALA A 203 27.86 -50.92 17.19
N ALA A 204 28.56 -51.93 16.63
CA ALA A 204 29.44 -51.73 15.48
C ALA A 204 28.62 -51.54 14.19
N SER A 205 27.58 -52.36 14.01
CA SER A 205 26.58 -52.20 12.95
C SER A 205 25.87 -50.85 13.04
N SER A 206 25.51 -50.42 14.25
CA SER A 206 24.93 -49.09 14.52
C SER A 206 25.87 -47.93 14.15
N ALA A 207 27.16 -48.03 14.52
CA ALA A 207 28.16 -47.02 14.17
C ALA A 207 28.42 -46.94 12.66
N ASN A 208 28.48 -48.09 11.98
CA ASN A 208 28.60 -48.16 10.52
C ASN A 208 27.39 -47.51 9.83
N ALA A 209 26.18 -47.74 10.35
CA ALA A 209 24.95 -47.11 9.85
C ALA A 209 24.98 -45.59 10.02
N ALA A 210 25.38 -45.09 11.20
CA ALA A 210 25.52 -43.66 11.46
C ALA A 210 26.49 -42.99 10.49
N LEU A 211 27.69 -43.57 10.30
CA LEU A 211 28.69 -43.06 9.35
C LEU A 211 28.17 -43.05 7.91
N ALA A 212 27.45 -44.11 7.49
CA ALA A 212 26.87 -44.19 6.16
C ALA A 212 25.77 -43.15 5.92
N TRP A 213 24.88 -42.90 6.90
CA TRP A 213 23.83 -41.87 6.80
C TRP A 213 24.40 -40.45 6.85
N LYS A 214 25.39 -40.19 7.71
CA LYS A 214 26.18 -38.95 7.69
C LYS A 214 26.76 -38.70 6.30
N TYR A 215 27.47 -39.67 5.74
CA TYR A 215 28.10 -39.54 4.41
C TYR A 215 27.07 -39.32 3.29
N ALA A 216 25.92 -39.97 3.36
CA ALA A 216 24.84 -39.81 2.38
C ALA A 216 24.24 -38.41 2.40
N LEU A 217 23.95 -37.86 3.58
CA LEU A 217 23.22 -36.60 3.74
C LEU A 217 24.13 -35.38 3.94
N THR A 218 25.46 -35.56 3.99
CA THR A 218 26.45 -34.47 4.05
C THR A 218 26.20 -33.36 3.02
N PRO A 219 25.83 -33.61 1.74
CA PRO A 219 25.54 -32.53 0.79
C PRO A 219 24.40 -31.61 1.24
N LEU A 220 23.32 -32.18 1.81
CA LEU A 220 22.19 -31.43 2.35
C LEU A 220 22.56 -30.68 3.64
N VAL A 221 23.36 -31.29 4.51
CA VAL A 221 23.91 -30.62 5.70
C VAL A 221 24.79 -29.43 5.32
N GLN A 222 25.61 -29.56 4.26
CA GLN A 222 26.44 -28.47 3.72
C GLN A 222 25.63 -27.37 3.03
N ALA A 223 24.46 -27.70 2.47
CA ALA A 223 23.48 -26.73 1.98
C ALA A 223 22.59 -26.15 3.09
N ASP A 224 22.91 -26.40 4.36
CA ASP A 224 22.16 -25.94 5.53
C ASP A 224 20.68 -26.33 5.49
N ALA A 225 20.42 -27.59 5.10
CA ALA A 225 19.11 -28.21 5.22
C ALA A 225 18.93 -28.87 6.60
N LEU A 226 17.69 -28.89 7.08
CA LEU A 226 17.26 -29.69 8.23
C LEU A 226 16.80 -31.08 7.77
N ILE A 227 17.46 -32.11 8.27
CA ILE A 227 17.08 -33.52 8.11
C ILE A 227 16.04 -33.85 9.18
N VAL A 228 14.85 -34.32 8.79
CA VAL A 228 13.76 -34.70 9.71
C VAL A 228 13.48 -36.18 9.50
N ALA A 229 13.70 -37.01 10.53
CA ALA A 229 13.73 -38.47 10.41
C ALA A 229 12.87 -39.16 11.49
N SER A 230 12.20 -40.25 11.12
CA SER A 230 11.35 -41.04 12.03
C SER A 230 12.16 -41.85 13.04
N THR A 231 11.68 -41.97 14.28
CA THR A 231 12.35 -42.80 15.31
C THR A 231 12.18 -44.30 15.07
N GLY A 232 11.15 -44.75 14.35
CA GLY A 232 10.86 -46.16 14.07
C GLY A 232 9.59 -46.66 14.76
N ASN A 233 9.19 -47.89 14.46
CA ASN A 233 7.86 -48.44 14.78
C ASN A 233 7.94 -49.80 15.53
N GLU A 234 9.05 -50.05 16.23
CA GLU A 234 9.33 -51.31 16.93
C GLU A 234 8.97 -51.28 18.44
N GLY A 235 8.53 -50.15 18.99
CA GLY A 235 8.30 -49.96 20.43
C GLY A 235 9.60 -50.00 21.25
N ALA A 236 10.75 -49.72 20.62
CA ALA A 236 12.07 -49.81 21.24
C ALA A 236 12.39 -48.61 22.12
N ALA A 237 13.28 -48.81 23.11
CA ALA A 237 13.75 -47.75 24.01
C ALA A 237 14.71 -46.73 23.35
N GLU A 238 15.11 -46.95 22.10
CA GLU A 238 16.07 -46.14 21.36
C GLU A 238 15.57 -45.86 19.95
N ALA A 239 15.89 -44.68 19.42
CA ALA A 239 15.57 -44.33 18.04
C ALA A 239 16.38 -45.16 17.02
N SER A 240 15.77 -45.48 15.89
CA SER A 240 16.39 -46.16 14.75
C SER A 240 17.22 -45.19 13.90
N TYR A 241 17.98 -45.73 12.93
CA TYR A 241 18.76 -44.92 11.98
C TYR A 241 17.94 -44.68 10.71
N PRO A 242 17.89 -43.46 10.16
CA PRO A 242 18.84 -42.36 10.36
C PRO A 242 18.60 -41.43 11.57
N ALA A 243 17.48 -41.47 12.28
CA ALA A 243 17.18 -40.50 13.35
C ALA A 243 18.23 -40.48 14.49
N ALA A 244 18.77 -41.64 14.87
CA ALA A 244 19.82 -41.78 15.87
C ALA A 244 21.25 -41.47 15.38
N THR A 245 21.47 -41.07 14.11
CA THR A 245 22.81 -40.78 13.56
C THR A 245 23.67 -39.88 14.46
N PRO A 246 23.16 -38.77 15.05
CA PRO A 246 23.96 -37.88 15.90
C PRO A 246 24.32 -38.41 17.31
N VAL A 247 23.94 -39.65 17.65
CA VAL A 247 24.44 -40.38 18.83
C VAL A 247 25.93 -40.71 18.64
N GLN A 248 26.28 -41.24 17.46
CA GLN A 248 27.66 -41.57 17.09
C GLN A 248 28.35 -40.40 16.35
N GLU A 249 27.56 -39.58 15.64
CA GLU A 249 28.07 -38.55 14.73
C GLU A 249 27.64 -37.13 15.15
N ALA A 250 28.12 -36.70 16.32
CA ALA A 250 27.72 -35.42 16.93
C ALA A 250 27.91 -34.18 16.03
N SER A 251 28.80 -34.23 15.03
CA SER A 251 29.06 -33.10 14.11
C SER A 251 27.88 -32.72 13.22
N VAL A 252 26.90 -33.61 13.01
CA VAL A 252 25.69 -33.32 12.20
C VAL A 252 24.44 -33.04 13.04
N ARG A 253 24.57 -33.04 14.38
CA ARG A 253 23.42 -32.92 15.31
C ARG A 253 22.56 -31.69 15.04
N ASN A 254 23.17 -30.55 14.72
CA ASN A 254 22.48 -29.29 14.52
C ASN A 254 21.64 -29.23 13.22
N ASN A 255 21.73 -30.26 12.38
CA ASN A 255 20.96 -30.41 11.13
C ASN A 255 20.00 -31.61 11.20
N TRP A 256 19.72 -32.18 12.38
CA TRP A 256 18.99 -33.45 12.51
C TRP A 256 17.86 -33.38 13.52
N LEU A 257 16.65 -33.76 13.13
CA LEU A 257 15.46 -33.76 13.98
C LEU A 257 14.85 -35.16 13.99
N ALA A 258 14.87 -35.83 15.13
CA ALA A 258 14.23 -37.12 15.33
C ALA A 258 12.74 -36.92 15.70
N VAL A 259 11.85 -37.75 15.16
CA VAL A 259 10.41 -37.61 15.37
C VAL A 259 9.75 -38.91 15.80
N GLY A 260 9.20 -38.91 17.02
CA GLY A 260 8.37 -39.98 17.58
C GLY A 260 6.86 -39.72 17.41
N ALA A 261 6.06 -40.73 17.73
CA ALA A 261 4.61 -40.74 17.56
C ALA A 261 3.86 -40.81 18.90
N ILE A 262 2.85 -39.95 19.08
CA ILE A 262 1.92 -39.99 20.23
C ILE A 262 0.49 -40.34 19.81
N ASN A 263 -0.27 -40.93 20.74
CA ASN A 263 -1.71 -41.00 20.64
C ASN A 263 -2.33 -39.62 20.90
N ILE A 264 -3.51 -39.38 20.33
CA ILE A 264 -4.34 -38.20 20.60
C ILE A 264 -5.73 -38.67 21.05
N ASP A 265 -6.28 -38.05 22.09
CA ASP A 265 -7.61 -38.36 22.62
C ASP A 265 -8.75 -37.82 21.73
N SER A 266 -10.01 -38.04 22.15
CA SER A 266 -11.19 -37.55 21.43
C SER A 266 -11.38 -36.03 21.49
N ALA A 267 -10.65 -35.32 22.35
CA ALA A 267 -10.68 -33.86 22.50
C ALA A 267 -9.50 -33.15 21.79
N GLY A 268 -8.50 -33.90 21.30
CA GLY A 268 -7.34 -33.38 20.58
C GLY A 268 -6.07 -33.25 21.43
N ASN A 269 -6.05 -33.80 22.65
CA ASN A 269 -4.90 -33.73 23.57
C ASN A 269 -3.95 -34.93 23.42
N ALA A 270 -2.70 -34.75 23.83
CA ALA A 270 -1.70 -35.83 23.92
C ALA A 270 -2.15 -36.93 24.89
N ALA A 271 -2.19 -38.17 24.42
CA ALA A 271 -2.65 -39.35 25.15
C ALA A 271 -1.53 -40.41 25.32
N GLY A 272 -0.30 -39.93 25.55
CA GLY A 272 0.90 -40.75 25.71
C GLY A 272 1.51 -41.23 24.38
N LEU A 273 2.70 -41.82 24.45
CA LEU A 273 3.40 -42.39 23.29
C LEU A 273 2.57 -43.52 22.65
N THR A 274 2.63 -43.68 21.31
CA THR A 274 2.03 -44.86 20.68
C THR A 274 2.83 -46.11 21.04
N SER A 275 2.15 -47.25 21.18
CA SER A 275 2.79 -48.51 21.58
C SER A 275 3.81 -49.06 20.57
N TYR A 276 3.78 -48.55 19.33
CA TYR A 276 4.77 -48.86 18.30
C TYR A 276 5.90 -47.82 18.23
N SER A 277 5.74 -46.58 18.71
CA SER A 277 6.79 -45.58 18.55
C SER A 277 8.03 -46.02 19.30
N ASN A 278 9.17 -46.01 18.62
CA ASN A 278 10.43 -46.00 19.35
C ASN A 278 10.51 -44.70 20.16
N HIS A 279 11.10 -44.80 21.34
CA HIS A 279 11.36 -43.67 22.22
C HIS A 279 12.42 -42.76 21.60
N CYS A 280 12.50 -41.51 22.07
CA CYS A 280 13.60 -40.62 21.70
C CYS A 280 14.96 -41.13 22.19
N GLY A 281 15.04 -41.79 23.35
CA GLY A 281 16.24 -42.44 23.88
C GLY A 281 17.46 -41.50 23.92
N ALA A 282 18.60 -42.00 23.46
CA ALA A 282 19.84 -41.23 23.31
C ALA A 282 19.73 -40.02 22.34
N ALA A 283 18.67 -39.96 21.52
CA ALA A 283 18.39 -38.84 20.61
C ALA A 283 17.55 -37.71 21.24
N ALA A 284 17.11 -37.83 22.51
CA ALA A 284 16.25 -36.86 23.22
C ALA A 284 16.59 -35.38 22.98
N GLN A 285 17.87 -35.03 22.99
CA GLN A 285 18.35 -33.65 22.81
C GLN A 285 18.01 -33.03 21.44
N TRP A 286 17.73 -33.84 20.41
CA TRP A 286 17.29 -33.40 19.08
C TRP A 286 16.01 -34.14 18.62
N CYS A 287 15.20 -34.60 19.57
CA CYS A 287 13.97 -35.34 19.33
C CYS A 287 12.74 -34.59 19.84
N LEU A 288 11.63 -34.71 19.12
CA LEU A 288 10.31 -34.30 19.57
C LEU A 288 9.26 -35.28 19.03
N VAL A 289 7.99 -35.09 19.40
CA VAL A 289 6.90 -35.96 18.95
C VAL A 289 5.79 -35.21 18.21
N ALA A 290 5.06 -35.94 17.39
CA ALA A 290 3.82 -35.48 16.76
C ALA A 290 2.78 -36.62 16.78
N PRO A 291 1.50 -36.37 16.44
CA PRO A 291 0.49 -37.43 16.42
C PRO A 291 0.90 -38.61 15.54
N GLY A 292 0.57 -39.82 15.96
CA GLY A 292 0.96 -41.05 15.27
C GLY A 292 -0.02 -41.52 14.20
N SER A 293 -1.28 -41.10 14.29
CA SER A 293 -2.40 -41.65 13.51
C SER A 293 -3.18 -40.56 12.80
N TYR A 294 -3.47 -40.75 11.51
CA TYR A 294 -4.10 -39.74 10.67
C TYR A 294 -5.13 -40.36 9.71
N THR A 295 -5.90 -39.51 9.06
CA THR A 295 -6.78 -39.89 7.94
C THR A 295 -6.37 -39.13 6.69
N ALA A 296 -6.19 -39.84 5.58
CA ALA A 296 -6.02 -39.27 4.24
C ALA A 296 -6.99 -39.97 3.26
N PRO A 297 -7.29 -39.40 2.09
CA PRO A 297 -8.08 -40.09 1.07
C PRO A 297 -7.43 -41.42 0.66
N ALA A 298 -8.23 -42.45 0.40
CA ALA A 298 -7.68 -43.76 -0.02
C ALA A 298 -6.86 -43.64 -1.33
N LEU A 299 -5.66 -44.22 -1.35
CA LEU A 299 -4.82 -44.26 -2.53
C LEU A 299 -5.11 -45.53 -3.34
N ALA A 300 -5.85 -45.37 -4.44
CA ALA A 300 -6.33 -46.48 -5.26
C ALA A 300 -5.18 -47.39 -5.74
N GLY A 301 -5.37 -48.71 -5.59
CA GLY A 301 -4.35 -49.71 -5.96
C GLY A 301 -3.23 -49.89 -4.94
N THR A 302 -3.33 -49.33 -3.72
CA THR A 302 -2.31 -49.50 -2.67
C THR A 302 -2.85 -50.10 -1.36
N GLU A 303 -1.96 -50.44 -0.43
CA GLU A 303 -2.36 -50.84 0.94
C GLU A 303 -2.91 -49.66 1.79
N LEU A 304 -2.75 -48.42 1.33
CA LEU A 304 -3.13 -47.20 2.07
C LEU A 304 -4.56 -46.76 1.76
N GLN A 305 -5.52 -47.43 2.41
CA GLN A 305 -6.96 -47.30 2.17
C GLN A 305 -7.71 -46.35 3.15
N GLY A 306 -7.03 -45.38 3.76
CA GLY A 306 -7.68 -44.30 4.53
C GLY A 306 -6.97 -43.91 5.82
N GLN A 307 -7.31 -44.59 6.92
CA GLN A 307 -6.67 -44.36 8.22
C GLN A 307 -5.27 -45.00 8.24
N ILE A 308 -4.28 -44.23 8.68
CA ILE A 308 -2.85 -44.55 8.63
C ILE A 308 -2.21 -44.31 10.00
N ALA A 309 -1.17 -45.07 10.35
CA ALA A 309 -0.42 -44.90 11.60
C ALA A 309 1.07 -45.22 11.44
N GLY A 310 1.94 -44.45 12.09
CA GLY A 310 3.40 -44.64 12.05
C GLY A 310 4.19 -43.34 12.29
N THR A 311 5.41 -43.47 12.83
CA THR A 311 6.33 -42.33 13.05
C THR A 311 6.70 -41.59 11.77
N SER A 312 6.60 -42.24 10.60
CA SER A 312 6.65 -41.61 9.26
C SER A 312 5.70 -40.42 9.13
N PHE A 313 4.45 -40.58 9.55
CA PHE A 313 3.43 -39.54 9.39
C PHE A 313 3.60 -38.40 10.39
N SER A 314 4.08 -38.73 11.60
CA SER A 314 4.56 -37.74 12.58
C SER A 314 5.73 -36.92 11.99
N THR A 315 6.67 -37.57 11.31
CA THR A 315 7.82 -36.95 10.62
C THR A 315 7.34 -36.01 9.51
N ALA A 316 6.32 -36.41 8.73
CA ALA A 316 5.65 -35.55 7.74
C ALA A 316 5.06 -34.29 8.38
N ALA A 317 4.32 -34.43 9.49
CA ALA A 317 3.74 -33.29 10.21
C ALA A 317 4.83 -32.29 10.66
N VAL A 318 5.89 -32.77 11.30
CA VAL A 318 7.01 -31.94 11.78
C VAL A 318 7.76 -31.28 10.62
N SER A 319 7.94 -31.97 9.49
CA SER A 319 8.56 -31.41 8.29
C SER A 319 7.73 -30.25 7.71
N GLY A 320 6.40 -30.38 7.74
CA GLY A 320 5.51 -29.28 7.42
C GLY A 320 5.62 -28.11 8.41
N VAL A 321 5.68 -28.35 9.72
CA VAL A 321 5.84 -27.26 10.71
C VAL A 321 7.18 -26.54 10.49
N ALA A 322 8.25 -27.29 10.18
CA ALA A 322 9.54 -26.71 9.79
C ALA A 322 9.40 -25.79 8.56
N ALA A 323 8.58 -26.17 7.56
CA ALA A 323 8.31 -25.32 6.41
C ALA A 323 7.46 -24.09 6.75
N GLN A 324 6.47 -24.19 7.66
CA GLN A 324 5.74 -23.02 8.16
C GLN A 324 6.70 -22.01 8.83
N VAL A 325 7.65 -22.48 9.65
CA VAL A 325 8.63 -21.62 10.32
C VAL A 325 9.62 -20.99 9.34
N LEU A 326 10.16 -21.75 8.37
CA LEU A 326 11.03 -21.18 7.33
C LEU A 326 10.31 -20.19 6.42
N GLY A 327 9.01 -20.36 6.17
CA GLY A 327 8.22 -19.40 5.41
C GLY A 327 8.11 -18.03 6.11
N VAL A 328 8.14 -18.02 7.45
CA VAL A 328 8.15 -16.80 8.26
C VAL A 328 9.57 -16.25 8.47
N TYR A 329 10.58 -17.13 8.58
CA TYR A 329 11.97 -16.75 8.80
C TYR A 329 12.94 -17.43 7.80
N PRO A 330 12.94 -17.05 6.50
CA PRO A 330 13.72 -17.75 5.46
C PRO A 330 15.23 -17.77 5.70
N TRP A 331 15.72 -16.78 6.46
CA TRP A 331 17.12 -16.59 6.83
C TRP A 331 17.60 -17.49 7.99
N MET A 332 16.71 -18.20 8.69
CA MET A 332 17.12 -19.13 9.74
C MET A 332 18.03 -20.22 9.16
N SER A 333 19.10 -20.55 9.87
CA SER A 333 19.88 -21.75 9.58
C SER A 333 19.12 -23.03 9.97
N ALA A 334 19.55 -24.21 9.51
CA ALA A 334 18.98 -25.48 9.96
C ALA A 334 19.05 -25.62 11.49
N SER A 335 20.13 -25.15 12.12
CA SER A 335 20.32 -25.16 13.57
C SER A 335 19.35 -24.22 14.30
N ASN A 336 19.11 -23.03 13.75
CA ASN A 336 18.12 -22.10 14.30
C ASN A 336 16.70 -22.68 14.17
N LEU A 337 16.36 -23.22 12.99
CA LEU A 337 15.07 -23.86 12.71
C LEU A 337 14.80 -25.03 13.66
N GLN A 338 15.76 -25.95 13.77
CA GLN A 338 15.72 -27.08 14.70
C GLN A 338 15.48 -26.60 16.14
N GLN A 339 16.28 -25.63 16.61
CA GLN A 339 16.16 -25.12 17.98
C GLN A 339 14.83 -24.38 18.21
N THR A 340 14.27 -23.67 17.22
CA THR A 340 12.91 -23.12 17.31
C THR A 340 11.87 -24.23 17.45
N LEU A 341 11.91 -25.29 16.63
CA LEU A 341 10.96 -26.40 16.70
C LEU A 341 11.01 -27.11 18.06
N LEU A 342 12.21 -27.44 18.54
CA LEU A 342 12.43 -28.09 19.84
C LEU A 342 11.97 -27.19 21.01
N THR A 343 12.46 -25.95 21.08
CA THR A 343 12.20 -25.06 22.23
C THR A 343 10.80 -24.46 22.28
N THR A 344 10.00 -24.64 21.23
CA THR A 344 8.59 -24.25 21.20
C THR A 344 7.61 -25.40 21.34
N ALA A 345 8.07 -26.65 21.33
CA ALA A 345 7.24 -27.80 21.64
C ALA A 345 6.50 -27.63 22.98
N THR A 346 5.37 -28.33 23.10
CA THR A 346 4.61 -28.49 24.32
C THR A 346 5.22 -29.66 25.09
N ASP A 347 5.85 -29.34 26.22
CA ASP A 347 6.47 -30.30 27.14
C ASP A 347 5.51 -31.45 27.50
N LEU A 348 6.00 -32.69 27.49
CA LEU A 348 5.25 -33.91 27.79
C LEU A 348 6.14 -34.87 28.58
N GLY A 349 5.57 -35.58 29.56
CA GLY A 349 6.32 -36.53 30.37
C GLY A 349 6.92 -35.88 31.61
N ASP A 350 8.21 -36.12 31.85
CA ASP A 350 8.94 -35.45 32.93
C ASP A 350 9.31 -34.02 32.50
N PRO A 351 9.33 -33.02 33.41
CA PRO A 351 9.55 -31.62 33.01
C PRO A 351 10.89 -31.37 32.29
N GLY A 352 10.82 -30.91 31.04
CA GLY A 352 11.97 -30.68 30.18
C GLY A 352 12.33 -31.87 29.29
N VAL A 353 13.58 -31.92 28.82
CA VAL A 353 13.98 -32.91 27.80
C VAL A 353 14.10 -34.30 28.40
N ASP A 354 13.18 -35.21 28.06
CA ASP A 354 13.13 -36.59 28.55
C ASP A 354 13.44 -37.64 27.47
N ALA A 355 13.66 -38.89 27.88
CA ALA A 355 14.00 -39.99 26.98
C ALA A 355 12.81 -40.53 26.17
N LEU A 356 11.57 -40.19 26.52
CA LEU A 356 10.35 -40.75 25.96
C LEU A 356 9.82 -39.89 24.81
N TYR A 357 9.64 -38.59 25.08
CA TYR A 357 9.09 -37.58 24.16
C TYR A 357 10.14 -36.57 23.66
N GLY A 358 11.37 -36.59 24.19
CA GLY A 358 12.38 -35.59 23.85
C GLY A 358 11.96 -34.23 24.37
N TRP A 359 11.77 -33.27 23.48
CA TRP A 359 11.25 -31.93 23.82
C TRP A 359 9.70 -31.85 23.88
N GLY A 360 8.99 -32.96 23.68
CA GLY A 360 7.52 -32.99 23.72
C GLY A 360 6.85 -32.78 22.36
N LEU A 361 5.57 -32.38 22.37
CA LEU A 361 4.72 -32.29 21.18
C LEU A 361 5.01 -31.02 20.35
N VAL A 362 5.31 -31.17 19.05
CA VAL A 362 5.50 -30.05 18.13
C VAL A 362 4.34 -29.05 18.16
N ASN A 363 4.65 -27.74 18.21
CA ASN A 363 3.66 -26.68 18.35
C ASN A 363 3.91 -25.53 17.36
N ALA A 364 3.30 -25.62 16.18
CA ALA A 364 3.50 -24.71 15.06
C ALA A 364 3.14 -23.26 15.40
N ALA A 365 2.00 -23.01 16.05
CA ALA A 365 1.55 -21.67 16.41
C ALA A 365 2.47 -20.95 17.41
N LYS A 366 3.26 -21.70 18.20
CA LYS A 366 4.33 -21.15 19.04
C LYS A 366 5.64 -21.04 18.23
N ALA A 367 5.97 -22.01 17.38
CA ALA A 367 7.18 -22.00 16.54
C ALA A 367 7.25 -20.80 15.57
N ILE A 368 6.14 -20.43 14.93
CA ILE A 368 6.08 -19.28 14.01
C ILE A 368 6.21 -17.91 14.71
N LYS A 369 6.33 -17.88 16.04
CA LYS A 369 6.61 -16.68 16.85
C LYS A 369 8.08 -16.55 17.25
N GLY A 370 8.95 -17.41 16.73
CA GLY A 370 10.38 -17.48 17.06
C GLY A 370 10.69 -18.59 18.08
N PRO A 371 11.95 -18.75 18.51
CA PRO A 371 12.33 -19.73 19.53
C PRO A 371 11.64 -19.47 20.88
N GLY A 372 11.49 -20.50 21.71
CA GLY A 372 11.04 -20.37 23.11
C GLY A 372 12.20 -20.33 24.12
N GLN A 373 13.39 -20.74 23.69
CA GLN A 373 14.59 -20.77 24.49
C GLN A 373 15.83 -20.62 23.58
N PHE A 374 16.86 -19.94 24.05
CA PHE A 374 18.23 -20.10 23.56
C PHE A 374 18.89 -21.23 24.36
N ALA A 375 18.69 -22.47 23.88
CA ALA A 375 19.30 -23.69 24.43
C ALA A 375 20.81 -23.74 24.16
N SER A 376 21.24 -23.11 23.07
CA SER A 376 22.64 -22.80 22.76
C SER A 376 22.78 -21.36 22.25
N ASN A 377 23.99 -20.91 21.95
CA ASN A 377 24.22 -19.58 21.40
C ASN A 377 23.52 -19.43 20.04
N TRP A 378 22.69 -18.39 19.91
CA TRP A 378 21.85 -18.13 18.75
C TRP A 378 22.47 -17.06 17.86
N ALA A 379 22.70 -17.39 16.58
CA ALA A 379 23.17 -16.45 15.56
C ALA A 379 22.02 -16.04 14.63
N ALA A 380 21.50 -14.83 14.81
CA ALA A 380 20.45 -14.26 13.96
C ALA A 380 21.08 -13.52 12.76
N ASN A 381 21.37 -14.25 11.69
CA ASN A 381 21.94 -13.71 10.45
C ASN A 381 20.84 -13.15 9.52
N VAL A 382 20.14 -12.09 9.97
CA VAL A 382 19.01 -11.52 9.21
C VAL A 382 19.55 -10.68 8.05
N THR A 383 19.38 -11.14 6.82
CA THR A 383 19.87 -10.44 5.63
C THR A 383 19.02 -9.21 5.27
N ALA A 384 19.58 -8.32 4.45
CA ALA A 384 18.86 -7.13 3.96
C ALA A 384 17.52 -7.51 3.31
N GLY A 385 16.49 -6.67 3.52
CA GLY A 385 15.13 -6.90 3.02
C GLY A 385 14.20 -7.65 3.97
N TYR A 386 14.71 -8.33 5.01
CA TYR A 386 13.88 -8.95 6.04
C TYR A 386 13.72 -8.06 7.29
N ASP A 387 12.47 -7.94 7.74
CA ASP A 387 12.08 -7.46 9.07
C ASP A 387 11.33 -8.61 9.76
N SER A 388 11.93 -9.17 10.81
CA SER A 388 11.42 -10.36 11.50
C SER A 388 11.12 -10.05 12.96
N THR A 389 10.05 -10.62 13.51
CA THR A 389 9.68 -10.45 14.92
C THR A 389 9.67 -11.80 15.63
N PHE A 390 10.37 -11.88 16.77
CA PHE A 390 10.18 -12.92 17.77
C PHE A 390 9.29 -12.37 18.89
N SER A 391 8.15 -13.02 19.10
CA SER A 391 7.11 -12.59 20.05
C SER A 391 6.84 -13.59 21.19
N ASN A 392 7.57 -14.71 21.21
CA ASN A 392 7.67 -15.57 22.40
C ASN A 392 8.54 -14.92 23.49
N ASP A 393 8.29 -15.32 24.74
CA ASP A 393 9.19 -15.06 25.87
C ASP A 393 10.38 -16.02 25.79
N ILE A 394 11.57 -15.54 25.43
CA ILE A 394 12.74 -16.40 25.19
C ILE A 394 13.53 -16.62 26.50
N SER A 395 13.70 -17.88 26.90
CA SER A 395 14.46 -18.29 28.09
C SER A 395 15.84 -18.89 27.75
N GLY A 396 16.59 -19.40 28.74
CA GLY A 396 17.77 -20.25 28.52
C GLY A 396 19.14 -19.63 28.87
N ALA A 397 20.21 -20.36 28.55
CA ALA A 397 21.59 -19.99 28.86
C ALA A 397 22.35 -19.40 27.65
N GLY A 398 21.85 -19.60 26.44
CA GLY A 398 22.50 -19.15 25.21
C GLY A 398 22.53 -17.63 25.06
N SER A 399 23.57 -17.13 24.38
CA SER A 399 23.70 -15.73 23.95
C SER A 399 22.96 -15.47 22.65
N LEU A 400 22.49 -14.23 22.43
CA LEU A 400 22.04 -13.76 21.11
C LEU A 400 23.15 -12.97 20.41
N THR A 401 23.44 -13.32 19.15
CA THR A 401 24.25 -12.49 18.25
C THR A 401 23.41 -12.09 17.04
N LYS A 402 23.13 -10.79 16.88
CA LYS A 402 22.42 -10.24 15.71
C LYS A 402 23.44 -9.77 14.66
N ASN A 403 23.38 -10.39 13.49
CA ASN A 403 24.21 -10.09 12.32
C ASN A 403 23.34 -9.78 11.10
N GLY A 404 23.97 -9.32 10.01
CA GLY A 404 23.34 -9.00 8.73
C GLY A 404 22.51 -7.71 8.78
N ALA A 405 22.40 -7.04 7.64
CA ALA A 405 21.81 -5.70 7.54
C ALA A 405 20.27 -5.64 7.77
N GLY A 406 19.58 -6.78 7.91
CA GLY A 406 18.15 -6.84 8.19
C GLY A 406 17.79 -6.51 9.64
N LYS A 407 16.48 -6.49 9.94
CA LYS A 407 15.91 -6.13 11.25
C LYS A 407 15.35 -7.34 11.99
N LEU A 408 15.67 -7.45 13.27
CA LEU A 408 15.04 -8.40 14.21
C LEU A 408 14.35 -7.61 15.33
N THR A 409 13.10 -7.92 15.63
CA THR A 409 12.34 -7.35 16.74
C THR A 409 12.14 -8.41 17.82
N LEU A 410 12.41 -8.07 19.08
CA LEU A 410 12.09 -8.88 20.26
C LEU A 410 10.98 -8.17 21.04
N SER A 411 9.79 -8.78 21.10
CA SER A 411 8.64 -8.20 21.80
C SER A 411 8.22 -8.94 23.08
N GLY A 412 8.78 -10.13 23.34
CA GLY A 412 8.52 -10.90 24.55
C GLY A 412 9.30 -10.42 25.77
N ASN A 413 9.03 -11.05 26.92
CA ASN A 413 9.76 -10.90 28.18
C ASN A 413 10.88 -11.94 28.26
N ASN A 414 12.05 -11.58 27.71
CA ASN A 414 13.12 -12.53 27.50
C ASN A 414 13.98 -12.69 28.77
N SER A 415 14.02 -13.91 29.28
CA SER A 415 14.71 -14.29 30.52
C SER A 415 16.06 -14.96 30.30
N TYR A 416 16.51 -15.12 29.06
CA TYR A 416 17.80 -15.75 28.75
C TYR A 416 18.98 -14.99 29.38
N THR A 417 20.00 -15.74 29.80
CA THR A 417 21.11 -15.23 30.62
C THR A 417 22.39 -14.96 29.84
N GLY A 418 22.58 -15.57 28.66
CA GLY A 418 23.69 -15.25 27.78
C GLY A 418 23.56 -13.84 27.19
N GLY A 419 24.70 -13.17 26.97
CA GLY A 419 24.72 -11.79 26.48
C GLY A 419 24.05 -11.60 25.11
N THR A 420 23.59 -10.38 24.85
CA THR A 420 23.06 -9.94 23.56
C THR A 420 24.08 -9.05 22.87
N SER A 421 24.55 -9.44 21.69
CA SER A 421 25.47 -8.65 20.86
C SER A 421 24.83 -8.31 19.52
N ILE A 422 25.06 -7.08 19.05
CA ILE A 422 24.54 -6.59 17.77
C ILE A 422 25.73 -6.16 16.93
N SER A 423 26.07 -6.99 15.94
CA SER A 423 27.22 -6.80 15.07
C SER A 423 26.90 -5.97 13.82
N ASP A 424 25.67 -6.10 13.32
CA ASP A 424 25.18 -5.49 12.08
C ASP A 424 23.63 -5.44 12.02
N GLY A 425 23.09 -4.52 11.20
CA GLY A 425 21.67 -4.27 11.01
C GLY A 425 20.99 -3.66 12.25
N VAL A 426 19.71 -4.02 12.44
CA VAL A 426 18.87 -3.48 13.54
C VAL A 426 18.40 -4.59 14.48
N LEU A 427 18.54 -4.39 15.78
CA LEU A 427 17.78 -5.13 16.81
C LEU A 427 16.80 -4.17 17.49
N THR A 428 15.50 -4.37 17.31
CA THR A 428 14.44 -3.64 18.01
C THR A 428 14.01 -4.40 19.27
N LEU A 429 13.88 -3.70 20.39
CA LEU A 429 13.32 -4.20 21.65
C LEU A 429 12.06 -3.41 22.01
N SER A 430 10.92 -4.09 22.08
CA SER A 430 9.65 -3.56 22.61
C SER A 430 9.16 -4.30 23.86
N GLY A 431 9.76 -5.45 24.18
CA GLY A 431 9.56 -6.18 25.43
C GLY A 431 10.70 -5.95 26.42
N SER A 432 11.15 -7.02 27.09
CA SER A 432 12.26 -6.96 28.05
C SER A 432 13.37 -7.98 27.75
N LEU A 433 14.58 -7.70 28.21
CA LEU A 433 15.76 -8.57 28.19
C LEU A 433 16.32 -8.72 29.61
N ARG A 434 16.68 -9.93 30.02
CA ARG A 434 17.47 -10.15 31.25
C ARG A 434 18.96 -9.88 31.06
N SER A 435 19.48 -10.16 29.86
CA SER A 435 20.92 -10.14 29.57
C SER A 435 21.49 -8.74 29.31
N ASP A 436 22.82 -8.65 29.39
CA ASP A 436 23.57 -7.47 28.95
C ASP A 436 23.46 -7.30 27.43
N VAL A 437 23.38 -6.05 26.95
CA VAL A 437 23.29 -5.68 25.53
C VAL A 437 24.52 -4.89 25.11
N ILE A 438 25.18 -5.36 24.05
CA ILE A 438 26.39 -4.75 23.47
C ILE A 438 26.13 -4.40 22.00
N VAL A 439 26.30 -3.13 21.64
CA VAL A 439 26.17 -2.63 20.26
C VAL A 439 27.57 -2.38 19.68
N LEU A 440 27.85 -3.02 18.54
CA LEU A 440 29.15 -3.00 17.87
C LEU A 440 29.07 -2.20 16.54
N ASN A 441 30.23 -1.90 15.97
CA ASN A 441 30.38 -1.41 14.59
C ASN A 441 29.46 -0.21 14.29
N SER A 442 28.72 -0.26 13.18
CA SER A 442 27.69 0.71 12.78
C SER A 442 26.27 0.16 13.00
N ALA A 443 26.12 -0.84 13.86
CA ALA A 443 24.82 -1.47 14.11
C ALA A 443 23.89 -0.57 14.94
N THR A 444 22.59 -0.86 14.85
CA THR A 444 21.55 -0.09 15.54
C THR A 444 20.83 -0.96 16.57
N PHE A 445 20.82 -0.50 17.82
CA PHE A 445 19.85 -0.96 18.82
C PHE A 445 18.67 0.01 18.85
N GLU A 446 17.47 -0.49 18.62
CA GLU A 446 16.23 0.29 18.64
C GLU A 446 15.39 -0.06 19.87
N SER A 447 14.95 0.94 20.64
CA SER A 447 14.03 0.79 21.78
C SER A 447 12.67 1.39 21.48
N ARG A 448 11.63 0.60 21.73
CA ARG A 448 10.21 1.00 21.68
C ARG A 448 9.54 0.69 23.03
N GLY A 449 10.08 1.29 24.09
CA GLY A 449 9.72 1.02 25.48
C GLY A 449 10.50 -0.14 26.10
N GLY A 450 11.62 -0.53 25.49
CA GLY A 450 12.42 -1.68 25.88
C GLY A 450 12.99 -1.58 27.30
N VAL A 451 13.02 -2.72 28.00
CA VAL A 451 13.61 -2.83 29.34
C VAL A 451 14.78 -3.82 29.33
N ILE A 452 15.98 -3.35 29.61
CA ILE A 452 17.19 -4.16 29.79
C ILE A 452 17.43 -4.32 31.30
N ASN A 453 17.30 -5.54 31.82
CA ASN A 453 17.55 -5.85 33.23
C ASN A 453 19.02 -6.19 33.54
N GLY A 454 19.91 -6.08 32.54
CA GLY A 454 21.36 -6.10 32.66
C GLY A 454 21.98 -4.73 32.36
N ASN A 455 23.20 -4.74 31.81
CA ASN A 455 23.89 -3.55 31.34
C ASN A 455 23.61 -3.26 29.85
N TYR A 456 23.78 -2.00 29.44
CA TYR A 456 23.78 -1.57 28.05
C TYR A 456 25.12 -0.91 27.70
N SER A 457 25.71 -1.24 26.55
CA SER A 457 26.98 -0.65 26.11
C SER A 457 27.02 -0.41 24.61
N LEU A 458 27.28 0.84 24.22
CA LEU A 458 27.71 1.18 22.88
C LEU A 458 29.25 1.20 22.83
N VAL A 459 29.86 0.28 22.08
CA VAL A 459 31.32 0.11 22.09
C VAL A 459 32.02 1.18 21.25
N ASN A 460 31.45 1.47 20.07
CA ASN A 460 32.04 2.28 19.01
C ASN A 460 31.28 3.60 18.83
N ASN A 461 31.98 4.67 18.41
CA ASN A 461 31.37 5.96 18.08
C ASN A 461 30.51 5.94 16.79
N THR A 462 30.52 4.83 16.04
CA THR A 462 29.74 4.61 14.82
C THR A 462 28.40 3.91 15.06
N GLY A 463 28.21 3.27 16.22
CA GLY A 463 26.97 2.58 16.54
C GLY A 463 25.80 3.56 16.75
N THR A 464 24.58 3.06 16.75
CA THR A 464 23.37 3.88 16.93
C THR A 464 22.47 3.31 18.02
N THR A 465 22.05 4.15 18.96
CA THR A 465 20.88 3.92 19.82
C THR A 465 19.70 4.64 19.19
N ALA A 466 18.67 3.93 18.75
CA ALA A 466 17.45 4.51 18.21
C ALA A 466 16.33 4.44 19.27
N LEU A 467 15.66 5.55 19.59
CA LEU A 467 14.68 5.64 20.68
C LEU A 467 13.36 6.27 20.19
N GLU A 468 12.24 5.57 20.36
CA GLU A 468 10.89 6.07 20.07
C GLU A 468 10.43 7.07 21.15
N LEU A 469 10.01 8.27 20.76
CA LEU A 469 9.50 9.28 21.70
C LEU A 469 8.19 8.82 22.36
N GLY A 470 8.05 9.11 23.64
CA GLY A 470 7.04 8.54 24.54
C GLY A 470 7.37 7.12 25.03
N LYS A 471 8.42 6.48 24.48
CA LYS A 471 8.78 5.07 24.66
C LYS A 471 10.30 4.87 24.75
N GLY A 472 10.94 5.68 25.58
CA GLY A 472 12.37 5.61 25.90
C GLY A 472 12.87 4.26 26.45
N LEU A 473 14.19 4.14 26.58
CA LEU A 473 14.89 2.94 27.06
C LEU A 473 15.01 2.92 28.59
N THR A 474 14.74 1.77 29.21
CA THR A 474 15.06 1.52 30.62
C THR A 474 16.18 0.47 30.74
N VAL A 475 17.20 0.77 31.53
CA VAL A 475 18.32 -0.13 31.85
C VAL A 475 18.45 -0.23 33.37
N THR A 476 18.33 -1.39 33.98
CA THR A 476 18.46 -1.51 35.45
C THR A 476 19.92 -1.45 35.91
N GLY A 477 20.85 -1.92 35.06
CA GLY A 477 22.29 -1.85 35.28
C GLY A 477 22.91 -0.54 34.79
N ARG A 478 24.18 -0.63 34.36
CA ARG A 478 24.91 0.50 33.77
C ARG A 478 24.53 0.65 32.30
N ALA A 479 24.23 1.88 31.86
CA ALA A 479 24.17 2.23 30.45
C ALA A 479 25.39 3.09 30.07
N SER A 480 26.26 2.54 29.22
CA SER A 480 27.46 3.19 28.70
C SER A 480 27.18 3.75 27.30
N LEU A 481 27.04 5.08 27.23
CA LEU A 481 26.65 5.81 26.04
C LEU A 481 27.88 6.35 25.27
N LYS A 482 27.80 6.28 23.95
CA LYS A 482 28.73 6.85 22.94
C LYS A 482 27.95 7.08 21.65
N GLY A 483 28.61 7.54 20.59
CA GLY A 483 28.13 7.39 19.21
C GLY A 483 26.83 8.13 18.93
N ASN A 484 25.98 7.54 18.09
CA ASN A 484 24.78 8.22 17.60
C ASN A 484 23.55 7.90 18.46
N LEU A 485 22.81 8.94 18.85
CA LEU A 485 21.40 8.84 19.20
C LEU A 485 20.57 9.15 17.96
N LEU A 486 19.69 8.24 17.57
CA LEU A 486 18.62 8.50 16.62
C LEU A 486 17.30 8.62 17.40
N LEU A 487 16.76 9.82 17.52
CA LEU A 487 15.40 9.99 18.00
C LEU A 487 14.45 9.59 16.88
N LEU A 488 13.79 8.46 17.11
CA LEU A 488 12.73 7.97 16.24
C LEU A 488 11.46 8.80 16.45
N PRO A 489 10.52 8.69 15.51
CA PRO A 489 9.31 9.47 15.58
C PRO A 489 8.42 9.05 16.77
N GLU A 490 7.39 9.84 17.07
CA GLU A 490 6.57 9.63 18.27
C GLU A 490 5.70 8.37 18.21
N ALA A 491 5.52 7.73 19.38
CA ALA A 491 4.60 6.62 19.51
C ALA A 491 3.16 7.07 19.18
N ALA A 492 2.38 6.21 18.51
CA ALA A 492 1.01 6.54 18.12
C ALA A 492 0.15 7.00 19.32
N GLY A 493 -0.43 8.19 19.22
CA GLY A 493 -1.22 8.82 20.29
C GLY A 493 -0.40 9.54 21.37
N TYR A 494 0.93 9.64 21.22
CA TYR A 494 1.75 10.52 22.04
C TYR A 494 1.42 11.99 21.80
N THR A 495 1.57 12.79 22.83
CA THR A 495 1.42 14.24 22.78
C THR A 495 2.74 14.83 23.27
N VAL A 496 3.36 15.72 22.49
CA VAL A 496 4.74 16.14 22.75
C VAL A 496 4.82 16.96 24.04
N GLY A 497 5.26 16.30 25.10
CA GLY A 497 5.78 16.96 26.28
C GLY A 497 7.08 17.69 25.92
N SER A 498 7.24 18.93 26.38
CA SER A 498 8.44 19.73 26.10
C SER A 498 9.74 19.14 26.67
N THR A 499 9.66 18.11 27.53
CA THR A 499 10.81 17.44 28.14
C THR A 499 10.47 15.99 28.50
N GLU A 500 11.26 15.03 28.01
CA GLU A 500 11.05 13.59 28.19
C GLU A 500 12.32 12.87 28.68
N LYS A 501 12.18 11.91 29.59
CA LYS A 501 13.27 11.00 30.01
C LYS A 501 13.42 9.83 29.04
N ILE A 502 14.17 10.07 27.95
CA ILE A 502 14.41 9.10 26.87
C ILE A 502 15.29 7.91 27.28
N VAL A 503 16.14 8.04 28.31
CA VAL A 503 16.88 6.93 28.90
C VAL A 503 16.81 7.01 30.41
N LYS A 504 16.52 5.88 31.06
CA LYS A 504 16.62 5.67 32.52
C LYS A 504 17.61 4.53 32.75
N ALA A 505 18.63 4.75 33.57
CA ALA A 505 19.67 3.78 33.89
C ALA A 505 19.90 3.66 35.40
N GLY A 506 20.33 2.50 35.89
CA GLY A 506 20.86 2.38 37.27
C GLY A 506 22.15 3.19 37.47
N LEU A 507 22.94 3.33 36.40
CA LEU A 507 24.07 4.25 36.30
C LEU A 507 24.29 4.66 34.84
N LEU A 508 24.41 5.96 34.56
CA LEU A 508 24.88 6.47 33.27
C LEU A 508 26.39 6.67 33.25
N GLN A 509 27.01 6.33 32.12
CA GLN A 509 28.42 6.61 31.83
C GLN A 509 28.56 7.08 30.38
N GLY A 510 29.21 8.23 30.17
CA GLY A 510 29.36 8.83 28.84
C GLY A 510 28.11 9.55 28.34
N THR A 511 28.19 10.03 27.10
CA THR A 511 27.15 10.81 26.40
C THR A 511 27.06 10.33 24.95
N PHE A 512 25.99 10.68 24.25
CA PHE A 512 25.96 10.53 22.79
C PHE A 512 26.85 11.57 22.12
N ASP A 513 27.61 11.16 21.10
CA ASP A 513 28.51 12.02 20.32
C ASP A 513 27.72 12.87 19.30
N ARG A 514 26.61 12.33 18.77
CA ARG A 514 25.72 12.99 17.81
C ARG A 514 24.27 12.67 18.08
N VAL A 515 23.40 13.68 17.98
CA VAL A 515 21.94 13.50 17.93
C VAL A 515 21.48 13.58 16.49
N GLN A 516 20.61 12.66 16.11
CA GLN A 516 19.94 12.57 14.83
C GLN A 516 18.44 12.43 15.06
N TYR A 517 17.67 12.77 14.03
CA TYR A 517 16.23 12.71 14.05
C TYR A 517 15.78 11.90 12.84
N ALA A 518 14.82 10.99 13.03
CA ALA A 518 14.16 10.31 11.91
C ALA A 518 13.27 11.28 11.09
N ASN A 519 12.89 12.39 11.73
CA ASN A 519 12.08 13.46 11.17
C ASN A 519 12.67 14.81 11.62
N ASN A 520 13.29 15.56 10.71
CA ASN A 520 13.86 16.88 10.96
C ASN A 520 12.86 18.03 10.76
N PHE A 521 11.65 17.74 10.22
CA PHE A 521 10.68 18.78 9.88
C PHE A 521 10.08 19.44 11.12
N PHE A 522 9.57 18.65 12.08
CA PHE A 522 8.65 19.14 13.12
C PHE A 522 9.28 19.40 14.49
N TRP A 523 10.47 18.86 14.79
CA TRP A 523 11.10 19.05 16.11
C TRP A 523 12.60 18.79 16.10
N THR A 524 13.28 19.36 17.10
CA THR A 524 14.65 19.07 17.51
C THR A 524 14.69 18.80 19.02
N ALA A 525 15.80 18.25 19.52
CA ALA A 525 15.97 17.92 20.93
C ALA A 525 17.30 18.44 21.49
N ALA A 526 17.24 19.17 22.60
CA ALA A 526 18.41 19.41 23.45
C ALA A 526 18.49 18.31 24.51
N LEU A 527 19.69 17.75 24.76
CA LEU A 527 19.87 16.70 25.76
C LEU A 527 20.50 17.24 27.05
N SER A 528 19.98 16.79 28.19
CA SER A 528 20.63 16.90 29.50
C SER A 528 20.89 15.51 30.10
N TYR A 529 21.96 15.40 30.88
CA TYR A 529 22.48 14.15 31.41
C TYR A 529 22.64 14.26 32.94
N ASP A 530 21.89 13.45 33.66
CA ASP A 530 22.03 13.22 35.10
C ASP A 530 22.75 11.87 35.35
N PRO A 531 23.18 11.54 36.58
CA PRO A 531 23.84 10.25 36.86
C PRO A 531 23.02 8.99 36.54
N THR A 532 21.71 9.11 36.31
CA THR A 532 20.79 8.00 36.04
C THR A 532 19.78 8.26 34.91
N THR A 533 19.72 9.47 34.33
CA THR A 533 18.75 9.79 33.27
C THR A 533 19.32 10.65 32.15
N VAL A 534 19.00 10.28 30.89
CA VAL A 534 19.12 11.19 29.74
C VAL A 534 17.73 11.77 29.50
N THR A 535 17.67 13.09 29.48
CA THR A 535 16.45 13.86 29.28
C THR A 535 16.57 14.64 27.98
N ALA A 536 15.56 14.54 27.12
CA ALA A 536 15.43 15.30 25.88
C ALA A 536 14.40 16.41 26.06
N THR A 537 14.82 17.67 25.96
CA THR A 537 13.94 18.83 25.87
C THR A 537 13.61 19.06 24.39
N LEU A 538 12.36 18.79 24.02
CA LEU A 538 11.87 18.85 22.65
C LEU A 538 11.46 20.29 22.30
N THR A 539 11.98 20.79 21.18
CA THR A 539 11.63 22.09 20.60
C THR A 539 10.92 21.86 19.28
N ARG A 540 9.69 22.37 19.14
CA ARG A 540 8.97 22.35 17.85
C ARG A 540 9.72 23.21 16.83
N ASN A 541 9.97 22.63 15.66
CA ASN A 541 10.46 23.35 14.48
C ASN A 541 9.27 23.77 13.63
N ALA A 542 9.35 24.92 12.95
CA ALA A 542 8.43 25.22 11.85
C ALA A 542 8.83 24.36 10.64
N SER A 543 8.00 23.39 10.27
CA SER A 543 8.28 22.47 9.17
C SER A 543 8.47 23.19 7.85
N ALA A 544 7.85 24.36 7.65
CA ALA A 544 8.09 25.20 6.48
C ALA A 544 9.52 25.77 6.43
N ALA A 545 10.09 26.15 7.57
CA ALA A 545 11.48 26.62 7.65
C ALA A 545 12.46 25.45 7.45
N SER A 546 12.16 24.29 8.04
CA SER A 546 12.93 23.05 7.83
C SER A 546 12.95 22.64 6.35
N ALA A 547 11.80 22.68 5.67
CA ALA A 547 11.67 22.41 4.24
C ALA A 547 12.47 23.41 3.38
N GLN A 548 12.43 24.70 3.70
CA GLN A 548 13.22 25.73 3.01
C GLN A 548 14.73 25.53 3.20
N ALA A 549 15.18 25.23 4.42
CA ALA A 549 16.59 24.98 4.72
C ALA A 549 17.13 23.72 4.01
N ALA A 550 16.28 22.71 3.81
CA ALA A 550 16.60 21.52 3.02
C ALA A 550 16.56 21.74 1.49
N GLY A 551 16.22 22.95 1.02
CA GLY A 551 16.07 23.25 -0.41
C GLY A 551 14.88 22.55 -1.08
N ALA A 552 13.85 22.19 -0.31
CA ALA A 552 12.71 21.44 -0.80
C ALA A 552 11.86 22.23 -1.83
N PRO A 553 11.15 21.57 -2.76
CA PRO A 553 10.22 22.22 -3.68
C PRO A 553 9.17 23.06 -2.94
N GLN A 554 8.76 24.18 -3.55
CA GLN A 554 7.80 25.11 -2.93
C GLN A 554 6.42 24.46 -2.67
N SER A 555 6.05 23.37 -3.35
CA SER A 555 4.87 22.55 -3.01
C SER A 555 5.00 21.87 -1.64
N VAL A 556 6.19 21.37 -1.29
CA VAL A 556 6.51 20.81 0.05
C VAL A 556 6.45 21.93 1.09
N VAL A 557 7.05 23.08 0.81
CA VAL A 557 7.03 24.27 1.69
C VAL A 557 5.59 24.77 1.92
N ASN A 558 4.74 24.78 0.90
CA ASN A 558 3.33 25.16 1.03
C ASN A 558 2.56 24.16 1.91
N GLY A 559 2.77 22.86 1.72
CA GLY A 559 2.18 21.82 2.56
C GLY A 559 2.66 21.90 4.01
N ALA A 560 3.93 22.21 4.21
CA ALA A 560 4.55 22.42 5.52
C ALA A 560 3.92 23.59 6.28
N ASN A 561 3.64 24.71 5.61
CA ASN A 561 2.93 25.84 6.23
C ASN A 561 1.52 25.45 6.71
N GLN A 562 0.83 24.55 6.00
CA GLN A 562 -0.48 24.04 6.41
C GLN A 562 -0.37 23.05 7.57
N ALA A 563 0.64 22.18 7.56
CA ALA A 563 0.95 21.30 8.68
C ALA A 563 1.34 22.09 9.94
N ASP A 564 2.13 23.16 9.82
CA ASP A 564 2.48 24.05 10.94
C ASP A 564 1.24 24.72 11.56
N ALA A 565 0.28 25.16 10.71
CA ALA A 565 -0.98 25.72 11.17
C ALA A 565 -1.86 24.67 11.90
N LEU A 566 -1.91 23.44 11.38
CA LEU A 566 -2.63 22.32 11.98
C LEU A 566 -2.04 21.91 13.33
N VAL A 567 -0.74 21.60 13.35
CA VAL A 567 0.00 21.14 14.55
C VAL A 567 -0.10 22.17 15.67
N LYS A 568 0.06 23.47 15.37
CA LYS A 568 -0.03 24.55 16.37
C LYS A 568 -1.37 24.59 17.10
N VAL A 569 -2.48 24.39 16.37
CA VAL A 569 -3.82 24.38 16.98
C VAL A 569 -4.09 23.06 17.70
N LEU A 570 -3.74 21.93 17.10
CA LEU A 570 -3.90 20.61 17.73
C LEU A 570 -3.11 20.52 19.04
N ASP A 571 -1.84 20.94 19.08
CA ASP A 571 -1.03 21.00 20.31
C ASP A 571 -1.74 21.81 21.41
N THR A 572 -2.40 22.91 21.04
CA THR A 572 -3.15 23.76 21.98
C THR A 572 -4.41 23.06 22.51
N ARG A 573 -5.25 22.53 21.61
CA ARG A 573 -6.51 21.82 21.92
C ARG A 573 -6.27 20.57 22.77
N VAL A 574 -5.24 19.79 22.42
CA VAL A 574 -4.79 18.60 23.13
C VAL A 574 -4.28 18.96 24.53
N ALA A 575 -3.47 20.03 24.67
CA ALA A 575 -2.98 20.48 25.97
C ALA A 575 -4.10 20.97 26.91
N SER A 576 -5.22 21.49 26.37
CA SER A 576 -6.41 21.84 27.16
C SER A 576 -7.38 20.68 27.40
N GLY A 577 -7.11 19.47 26.87
CA GLY A 577 -8.02 18.31 26.95
C GLY A 577 -9.27 18.42 26.07
N ASP A 578 -9.31 19.41 25.17
CA ASP A 578 -10.44 19.74 24.31
C ASP A 578 -10.25 19.06 22.94
N THR A 579 -10.59 17.77 22.89
CA THR A 579 -10.28 16.88 21.75
C THR A 579 -11.52 16.31 21.05
N ASP A 580 -12.70 16.85 21.37
CA ASP A 580 -13.99 16.38 20.85
C ASP A 580 -14.02 16.44 19.31
N ASN A 581 -14.32 15.31 18.68
CA ASN A 581 -14.33 15.12 17.23
C ASN A 581 -12.96 15.28 16.51
N LEU A 582 -11.85 15.43 17.23
CA LEU A 582 -10.51 15.59 16.64
C LEU A 582 -9.70 14.29 16.51
N GLY A 583 -10.24 13.14 16.93
CA GLY A 583 -9.50 11.86 16.97
C GLY A 583 -8.89 11.43 15.62
N GLY A 584 -9.59 11.69 14.50
CA GLY A 584 -9.05 11.47 13.15
C GLY A 584 -7.85 12.36 12.84
N LEU A 585 -7.96 13.66 13.13
CA LEU A 585 -6.89 14.65 12.89
C LEU A 585 -5.67 14.39 13.77
N ILE A 586 -5.88 14.02 15.03
CA ILE A 586 -4.81 13.65 15.96
C ILE A 586 -4.08 12.41 15.44
N SER A 587 -4.80 11.38 14.98
CA SER A 587 -4.20 10.17 14.40
C SER A 587 -3.42 10.44 13.11
N ALA A 588 -3.99 11.23 12.19
CA ALA A 588 -3.35 11.62 10.94
C ALA A 588 -2.09 12.49 11.16
N THR A 589 -2.21 13.51 12.03
CA THR A 589 -1.09 14.41 12.37
C THR A 589 0.01 13.65 13.09
N GLY A 590 -0.36 12.78 14.04
CA GLY A 590 0.56 11.86 14.70
C GLY A 590 1.27 10.95 13.69
N SER A 591 0.57 10.40 12.68
CA SER A 591 1.22 9.60 11.62
C SER A 591 2.18 10.42 10.75
N LEU A 592 1.89 11.70 10.48
CA LEU A 592 2.76 12.60 9.73
C LEU A 592 4.02 13.00 10.54
N ILE A 593 3.87 13.33 11.81
CA ILE A 593 5.00 13.57 12.72
C ILE A 593 5.78 12.27 12.94
N ALA A 594 5.08 11.12 12.95
CA ALA A 594 5.66 9.79 13.09
C ALA A 594 6.39 9.27 11.83
N ALA A 595 6.40 10.02 10.72
CA ALA A 595 6.96 9.60 9.45
C ALA A 595 8.44 9.98 9.28
N SER A 596 9.16 9.28 8.42
CA SER A 596 10.53 9.65 8.02
C SER A 596 10.57 10.90 7.14
N ASP A 597 11.69 11.63 7.09
CA ASP A 597 11.88 12.82 6.23
C ASP A 597 11.40 12.60 4.77
N ALA A 598 11.68 11.43 4.18
CA ALA A 598 11.27 11.09 2.82
C ALA A 598 9.73 10.91 2.69
N GLN A 599 9.09 10.31 3.68
CA GLN A 599 7.64 10.17 3.74
C GLN A 599 6.95 11.51 4.00
N VAL A 600 7.50 12.34 4.90
CA VAL A 600 7.00 13.71 5.15
C VAL A 600 7.07 14.55 3.88
N ALA A 601 8.21 14.53 3.18
CA ALA A 601 8.37 15.25 1.91
C ALA A 601 7.39 14.81 0.82
N ALA A 602 6.98 13.53 0.81
CA ALA A 602 5.94 13.02 -0.08
C ALA A 602 4.51 13.38 0.39
N SER A 603 4.26 13.38 1.70
CA SER A 603 2.98 13.73 2.31
C SER A 603 2.60 15.20 2.12
N LEU A 604 3.51 16.13 2.43
CA LEU A 604 3.20 17.56 2.53
C LEU A 604 2.57 18.17 1.26
N PRO A 605 3.05 17.90 0.02
CA PRO A 605 2.40 18.40 -1.19
C PRO A 605 0.93 18.02 -1.34
N THR A 606 0.51 16.86 -0.81
CA THR A 606 -0.87 16.36 -0.91
C THR A 606 -1.87 17.16 -0.06
N LEU A 607 -1.40 17.77 1.02
CA LEU A 607 -2.21 18.60 1.91
C LEU A 607 -2.68 19.89 1.23
N THR A 608 -1.87 20.42 0.30
CA THR A 608 -1.91 21.81 -0.20
C THR A 608 -3.26 22.33 -0.72
N GLY A 609 -4.15 21.46 -1.21
CA GLY A 609 -5.48 21.86 -1.72
C GLY A 609 -5.47 22.56 -3.09
N GLN A 610 -4.34 22.54 -3.83
CA GLN A 610 -4.13 23.32 -5.07
C GLN A 610 -5.22 23.13 -6.15
N VAL A 611 -5.94 22.00 -6.16
CA VAL A 611 -7.06 21.76 -7.08
C VAL A 611 -8.15 22.82 -7.01
N HIS A 612 -8.42 23.36 -5.82
CA HIS A 612 -9.41 24.40 -5.60
C HIS A 612 -8.93 25.77 -6.14
N GLY A 613 -7.65 26.10 -5.94
CA GLY A 613 -7.07 27.33 -6.50
C GLY A 613 -7.01 27.31 -8.04
N ILE A 614 -6.80 26.13 -8.64
CA ILE A 614 -6.82 25.93 -10.10
C ILE A 614 -8.23 26.02 -10.67
N GLU A 615 -9.25 25.53 -9.96
CA GLU A 615 -10.66 25.73 -10.37
C GLU A 615 -10.97 27.22 -10.55
N ARG A 616 -10.69 28.05 -9.54
CA ARG A 616 -10.98 29.50 -9.59
C ARG A 616 -10.35 30.16 -10.82
N THR A 617 -9.12 29.78 -11.14
CA THR A 617 -8.38 30.25 -12.32
C THR A 617 -9.06 29.82 -13.62
N LEU A 618 -9.55 28.58 -13.70
CA LEU A 618 -10.25 28.05 -14.87
C LEU A 618 -11.66 28.65 -15.04
N GLY A 619 -12.44 28.77 -13.96
CA GLY A 619 -13.75 29.43 -14.00
C GLY A 619 -13.66 30.89 -14.44
N PHE A 620 -12.61 31.60 -14.00
CA PHE A 620 -12.30 32.96 -14.46
C PHE A 620 -11.91 33.01 -15.95
N GLN A 621 -11.16 32.03 -16.45
CA GLN A 621 -10.86 31.90 -17.89
C GLN A 621 -12.11 31.55 -18.71
N SER A 622 -12.99 30.67 -18.23
CA SER A 622 -14.26 30.33 -18.87
C SER A 622 -15.16 31.57 -19.01
N ALA A 623 -15.29 32.38 -17.96
CA ALA A 623 -16.04 33.63 -17.99
C ALA A 623 -15.50 34.69 -18.98
N LEU A 624 -14.18 34.69 -19.22
CA LEU A 624 -13.53 35.49 -20.27
C LEU A 624 -13.77 34.91 -21.67
N ASN A 625 -13.71 33.59 -21.80
CA ASN A 625 -13.87 32.88 -23.08
C ASN A 625 -15.31 32.93 -23.59
N ASP A 626 -16.31 32.81 -22.72
CA ASP A 626 -17.73 32.89 -23.14
C ASP A 626 -18.08 34.28 -23.71
N ALA A 627 -17.58 35.36 -23.11
CA ALA A 627 -17.72 36.71 -23.68
C ALA A 627 -16.93 36.90 -24.99
N ARG A 628 -15.81 36.20 -25.16
CA ARG A 628 -15.02 36.21 -26.41
C ARG A 628 -15.74 35.53 -27.57
N VAL A 629 -16.54 34.48 -27.34
CA VAL A 629 -17.33 33.83 -28.41
C VAL A 629 -18.24 34.84 -29.12
N ALA A 630 -18.86 35.77 -28.37
CA ALA A 630 -19.60 36.88 -28.98
C ALA A 630 -18.68 37.94 -29.63
N ALA A 631 -17.58 38.31 -28.95
CA ALA A 631 -16.67 39.38 -29.42
C ALA A 631 -15.87 39.01 -30.68
N ASP A 632 -15.56 37.73 -30.90
CA ASP A 632 -14.81 37.27 -32.07
C ASP A 632 -15.71 37.14 -33.31
N ARG A 633 -17.04 37.06 -33.12
CA ARG A 633 -18.04 37.05 -34.21
C ARG A 633 -18.38 38.43 -34.75
N LEU A 634 -17.88 39.52 -34.16
CA LEU A 634 -18.19 40.90 -34.55
C LEU A 634 -18.02 41.20 -36.06
N PRO A 635 -16.98 40.71 -36.77
CA PRO A 635 -16.87 40.88 -38.24
C PRO A 635 -18.07 40.30 -39.00
N TYR A 636 -18.62 39.17 -38.56
CA TYR A 636 -19.77 38.53 -39.20
C TYR A 636 -21.09 39.24 -38.89
N LEU A 637 -21.19 39.93 -37.74
CA LEU A 637 -22.39 40.68 -37.38
C LEU A 637 -22.61 41.84 -38.36
N ALA A 638 -21.56 42.47 -38.87
CA ALA A 638 -21.70 43.51 -39.90
C ALA A 638 -22.46 43.03 -41.17
N ASP A 639 -22.39 41.72 -41.48
CA ASP A 639 -23.11 41.09 -42.61
C ASP A 639 -24.56 40.65 -42.25
N THR A 640 -25.02 40.82 -41.01
CA THR A 640 -26.33 40.33 -40.55
C THR A 640 -27.44 41.32 -40.92
N THR A 641 -28.08 41.13 -42.07
CA THR A 641 -29.22 41.94 -42.53
C THR A 641 -30.60 41.36 -42.17
N THR A 642 -30.68 40.07 -41.86
CA THR A 642 -31.91 39.39 -41.43
C THR A 642 -31.71 38.56 -40.15
N LEU A 643 -32.80 38.00 -39.61
CA LEU A 643 -32.74 37.10 -38.44
C LEU A 643 -31.71 36.01 -38.71
N THR A 644 -30.70 35.91 -37.85
CA THR A 644 -29.62 34.92 -37.99
C THR A 644 -29.56 34.05 -36.77
N THR A 645 -29.46 32.73 -36.95
CA THR A 645 -29.12 31.79 -35.87
C THR A 645 -27.76 31.16 -36.14
N TRP A 646 -27.09 30.75 -35.08
CA TRP A 646 -25.78 30.15 -35.18
C TRP A 646 -25.52 29.14 -34.07
N MET A 647 -24.63 28.20 -34.36
CA MET A 647 -24.09 27.20 -33.44
C MET A 647 -22.57 27.22 -33.54
N GLN A 648 -21.87 27.03 -32.43
CA GLN A 648 -20.41 26.84 -32.40
C GLN A 648 -20.02 25.75 -31.39
N GLY A 649 -19.31 24.72 -31.86
CA GLY A 649 -18.53 23.83 -31.02
C GLY A 649 -17.14 24.43 -30.81
N SER A 650 -16.67 24.46 -29.57
CA SER A 650 -15.38 25.05 -29.16
C SER A 650 -14.60 24.06 -28.31
N TYR A 651 -13.33 23.86 -28.64
CA TYR A 651 -12.38 23.03 -27.89
C TYR A 651 -11.12 23.84 -27.58
N LEU A 652 -10.67 23.80 -26.33
CA LEU A 652 -9.44 24.43 -25.88
C LEU A 652 -8.63 23.43 -25.06
N ASP A 653 -7.34 23.35 -25.37
CA ASP A 653 -6.33 22.55 -24.67
C ASP A 653 -5.20 23.49 -24.22
N GLY A 654 -4.73 23.33 -22.98
CA GLY A 654 -3.71 24.23 -22.45
C GLY A 654 -3.08 23.74 -21.15
N ASN A 655 -2.04 24.46 -20.73
CA ASN A 655 -1.31 24.19 -19.51
C ASN A 655 -1.31 25.42 -18.59
N LEU A 656 -1.58 25.21 -17.31
CA LEU A 656 -1.31 26.16 -16.23
C LEU A 656 0.01 25.76 -15.56
N GLY A 657 0.87 26.74 -15.25
CA GLY A 657 2.15 26.45 -14.64
C GLY A 657 2.88 27.72 -14.20
N ARG A 658 3.57 27.62 -13.07
CA ARG A 658 4.36 28.68 -12.45
C ARG A 658 5.56 28.07 -11.75
N SER A 659 6.69 28.76 -11.81
CA SER A 659 7.90 28.35 -11.09
C SER A 659 7.61 28.13 -9.61
N GLY A 660 7.81 26.89 -9.13
CA GLY A 660 7.55 26.45 -7.75
C GLY A 660 6.19 25.78 -7.51
N PHE A 661 5.28 25.77 -8.48
CA PHE A 661 3.94 25.19 -8.32
C PHE A 661 3.75 23.95 -9.19
N ALA A 662 2.75 23.13 -8.87
CA ALA A 662 2.39 21.98 -9.69
C ALA A 662 1.76 22.48 -11.00
N SER A 663 2.29 22.03 -12.14
CA SER A 663 1.64 22.26 -13.42
C SER A 663 0.32 21.48 -13.51
N ALA A 664 -0.67 22.07 -14.18
CA ALA A 664 -1.95 21.44 -14.45
C ALA A 664 -2.27 21.54 -15.94
N ASP A 665 -2.45 20.38 -16.58
CA ASP A 665 -2.99 20.31 -17.93
C ASP A 665 -4.52 20.39 -17.85
N TYR A 666 -5.13 21.19 -18.72
CA TYR A 666 -6.58 21.43 -18.72
C TYR A 666 -7.18 21.43 -20.13
N THR A 667 -8.44 21.01 -20.20
CA THR A 667 -9.24 21.02 -21.42
C THR A 667 -10.58 21.67 -21.15
N GLN A 668 -11.02 22.57 -22.03
CA GLN A 668 -12.36 23.17 -22.01
C GLN A 668 -13.10 22.78 -23.29
N GLN A 669 -14.33 22.31 -23.14
CA GLN A 669 -15.20 21.91 -24.26
C GLN A 669 -16.53 22.62 -24.11
N ALA A 670 -17.05 23.23 -25.18
CA ALA A 670 -18.34 23.92 -25.11
C ALA A 670 -19.09 23.90 -26.44
N THR A 671 -20.40 23.90 -26.34
CA THR A 671 -21.32 24.19 -27.45
C THR A 671 -22.09 25.45 -27.11
N THR A 672 -22.02 26.44 -28.00
CA THR A 672 -22.77 27.69 -27.90
C THR A 672 -23.80 27.74 -29.02
N PHE A 673 -25.04 28.10 -28.67
CA PHE A 673 -26.11 28.43 -29.62
C PHE A 673 -26.46 29.90 -29.44
N GLY A 674 -26.74 30.61 -30.53
CA GLY A 674 -27.16 32.00 -30.43
C GLY A 674 -28.02 32.49 -31.58
N VAL A 675 -28.56 33.68 -31.37
CA VAL A 675 -29.43 34.41 -32.31
C VAL A 675 -28.96 35.85 -32.40
N ASP A 676 -28.92 36.38 -33.62
CA ASP A 676 -28.63 37.77 -33.94
C ASP A 676 -29.89 38.40 -34.58
N LEU A 677 -30.37 39.51 -34.01
CA LEU A 677 -31.56 40.25 -34.42
C LEU A 677 -31.17 41.64 -34.92
N PRO A 678 -31.27 41.91 -36.24
CA PRO A 678 -31.19 43.27 -36.77
C PRO A 678 -32.35 44.13 -36.23
N MET A 679 -32.04 45.37 -35.84
CA MET A 679 -33.01 46.32 -35.28
C MET A 679 -33.00 47.64 -36.06
N GLY A 680 -34.14 47.95 -36.67
CA GLY A 680 -34.34 49.18 -37.46
C GLY A 680 -33.48 49.23 -38.73
N SER A 681 -33.45 50.40 -39.38
CA SER A 681 -32.65 50.65 -40.59
C SER A 681 -31.20 51.07 -40.31
N GLY A 682 -30.82 51.22 -39.03
CA GLY A 682 -29.51 51.75 -38.62
C GLY A 682 -28.38 50.72 -38.51
N GLY A 683 -28.60 49.47 -38.93
CA GLY A 683 -27.59 48.39 -38.84
C GLY A 683 -27.27 47.92 -37.41
N THR A 684 -28.10 48.31 -36.42
CA THR A 684 -28.01 47.86 -35.03
C THR A 684 -28.35 46.38 -34.94
N ILE A 685 -27.60 45.61 -34.14
CA ILE A 685 -27.89 44.19 -33.88
C ILE A 685 -27.90 43.95 -32.38
N VAL A 686 -28.96 43.32 -31.91
CA VAL A 686 -29.03 42.73 -30.56
C VAL A 686 -28.95 41.23 -30.72
N GLY A 687 -28.16 40.55 -29.89
CA GLY A 687 -28.07 39.10 -29.92
C GLY A 687 -27.99 38.49 -28.53
N ALA A 688 -28.31 37.21 -28.48
CA ALA A 688 -28.27 36.40 -27.27
C ALA A 688 -27.71 35.02 -27.61
N ALA A 689 -26.96 34.44 -26.68
CA ALA A 689 -26.37 33.12 -26.80
C ALA A 689 -26.44 32.35 -25.48
N VAL A 690 -26.53 31.04 -25.58
CA VAL A 690 -26.45 30.09 -24.47
C VAL A 690 -25.31 29.11 -24.73
N THR A 691 -24.45 28.92 -23.73
CA THR A 691 -23.31 28.01 -23.79
C THR A 691 -23.51 26.89 -22.77
N SER A 692 -23.27 25.65 -23.19
CA SER A 692 -23.17 24.48 -22.33
C SER A 692 -21.82 23.82 -22.57
N GLY A 693 -21.12 23.41 -21.51
CA GLY A 693 -19.76 22.90 -21.65
C GLY A 693 -19.25 22.13 -20.43
N GLN A 694 -18.00 21.72 -20.54
CA GLN A 694 -17.28 21.00 -19.50
C GLN A 694 -15.81 21.39 -19.51
N ASP A 695 -15.30 21.73 -18.33
CA ASP A 695 -13.89 21.97 -18.08
C ASP A 695 -13.33 20.79 -17.27
N ARG A 696 -12.11 20.34 -17.59
CA ARG A 696 -11.38 19.29 -16.86
C ARG A 696 -9.95 19.72 -16.63
N ALA A 697 -9.37 19.35 -15.49
CA ALA A 697 -7.94 19.52 -15.25
C ALA A 697 -7.34 18.36 -14.44
N HIS A 698 -6.05 18.09 -14.64
CA HIS A 698 -5.28 17.12 -13.89
C HIS A 698 -3.99 17.74 -13.36
N ILE A 699 -3.65 17.43 -12.10
CA ILE A 699 -2.56 18.07 -11.36
C ILE A 699 -1.53 17.00 -11.00
N ALA A 700 -0.36 17.07 -11.63
CA ALA A 700 0.62 15.99 -11.59
C ALA A 700 1.17 15.72 -10.16
N ALA A 701 1.41 16.77 -9.37
CA ALA A 701 2.09 16.64 -8.07
C ALA A 701 1.25 15.98 -6.97
N SER A 702 -0.08 16.02 -7.06
CA SER A 702 -1.01 15.43 -6.08
C SER A 702 -1.91 14.34 -6.68
N SER A 703 -1.73 14.03 -7.97
CA SER A 703 -2.65 13.23 -8.78
C SER A 703 -4.13 13.69 -8.72
N SER A 704 -4.39 14.94 -8.35
CA SER A 704 -5.75 15.48 -8.20
C SER A 704 -6.44 15.65 -9.55
N ARG A 705 -7.78 15.68 -9.50
CA ARG A 705 -8.64 15.88 -10.67
C ARG A 705 -9.71 16.92 -10.38
N LEU A 706 -10.02 17.72 -11.40
CA LEU A 706 -11.12 18.66 -11.43
C LEU A 706 -12.01 18.34 -12.64
N ARG A 707 -13.33 18.41 -12.42
CA ARG A 707 -14.35 18.47 -13.48
C ARG A 707 -15.35 19.56 -13.12
N SER A 708 -15.67 20.43 -14.06
CA SER A 708 -16.71 21.44 -13.93
C SER A 708 -17.67 21.34 -15.10
N ASP A 709 -18.95 21.11 -14.82
CA ASP A 709 -20.02 21.10 -15.84
C ASP A 709 -20.67 22.50 -15.84
N ARG A 710 -20.53 23.26 -16.95
CA ARG A 710 -20.77 24.71 -17.00
C ARG A 710 -21.89 25.13 -17.94
N TYR A 711 -22.62 26.16 -17.55
CA TYR A 711 -23.70 26.78 -18.32
C TYR A 711 -23.56 28.30 -18.26
N ALA A 712 -23.68 28.99 -19.40
CA ALA A 712 -23.62 30.45 -19.45
C ALA A 712 -24.66 31.03 -20.42
N MET A 713 -25.12 32.24 -20.10
CA MET A 713 -25.96 33.08 -20.95
C MET A 713 -25.20 34.36 -21.28
N THR A 714 -25.16 34.73 -22.55
CA THR A 714 -24.47 35.93 -23.04
C THR A 714 -25.45 36.78 -23.85
N ALA A 715 -25.56 38.06 -23.54
CA ALA A 715 -26.30 39.05 -24.31
C ALA A 715 -25.33 40.08 -24.89
N TYR A 716 -25.58 40.53 -26.12
CA TYR A 716 -24.71 41.48 -26.80
C TYR A 716 -25.46 42.47 -27.69
N LEU A 717 -24.88 43.66 -27.80
CA LEU A 717 -25.29 44.76 -28.66
C LEU A 717 -24.14 45.11 -29.60
N TYR A 718 -24.46 45.39 -30.85
CA TYR A 718 -23.58 45.95 -31.86
C TYR A 718 -24.27 47.14 -32.53
N GLN A 719 -23.59 48.28 -32.58
CA GLN A 719 -24.09 49.53 -33.14
C GLN A 719 -23.03 50.13 -34.07
N PRO A 720 -23.26 50.19 -35.39
CA PRO A 720 -22.42 50.98 -36.29
C PRO A 720 -22.63 52.48 -36.03
N ILE A 721 -21.54 53.25 -36.13
CA ILE A 721 -21.46 54.70 -35.90
C ILE A 721 -20.51 55.29 -36.95
N GLY A 722 -21.02 55.59 -38.14
CA GLY A 722 -20.21 56.10 -39.26
C GLY A 722 -19.16 55.07 -39.71
N GLN A 723 -17.87 55.40 -39.60
CA GLN A 723 -16.74 54.50 -39.90
C GLN A 723 -16.26 53.72 -38.67
N ALA A 724 -17.05 53.65 -37.59
CA ALA A 724 -16.74 52.92 -36.37
C ALA A 724 -17.92 52.03 -35.94
N TYR A 725 -17.71 51.16 -34.97
CA TYR A 725 -18.78 50.50 -34.21
C TYR A 725 -18.54 50.64 -32.70
N LEU A 726 -19.64 50.58 -31.95
CA LEU A 726 -19.67 50.30 -30.53
C LEU A 726 -20.28 48.91 -30.32
N SER A 727 -19.71 48.11 -29.42
CA SER A 727 -20.30 46.87 -28.95
C SER A 727 -20.27 46.79 -27.42
N ALA A 728 -21.30 46.17 -26.85
CA ALA A 728 -21.38 45.82 -25.44
C ALA A 728 -21.80 44.35 -25.32
N ILE A 729 -21.13 43.60 -24.45
CA ILE A 729 -21.35 42.16 -24.22
C ILE A 729 -21.41 41.94 -22.71
N GLY A 730 -22.44 41.25 -22.24
CA GLY A 730 -22.58 40.81 -20.85
C GLY A 730 -22.82 39.30 -20.80
N SER A 731 -22.10 38.59 -19.94
CA SER A 731 -22.26 37.15 -19.73
C SER A 731 -22.47 36.84 -18.25
N TYR A 732 -23.32 35.85 -17.96
CA TYR A 732 -23.51 35.27 -16.63
C TYR A 732 -23.47 33.74 -16.74
N GLY A 733 -22.75 33.08 -15.84
CA GLY A 733 -22.53 31.64 -15.86
C GLY A 733 -22.63 30.98 -14.48
N MET A 734 -23.00 29.71 -14.51
CA MET A 734 -23.08 28.80 -13.38
C MET A 734 -22.30 27.52 -13.70
N SER A 735 -21.71 26.89 -12.69
CA SER A 735 -20.83 25.74 -12.88
C SER A 735 -20.95 24.74 -11.73
N ASN A 736 -21.18 23.47 -12.04
CA ASN A 736 -21.22 22.39 -11.07
C ASN A 736 -19.83 21.76 -10.99
N VAL A 737 -19.09 22.15 -9.95
CA VAL A 737 -17.70 21.76 -9.73
C VAL A 737 -17.63 20.46 -8.93
N GLN A 738 -16.78 19.53 -9.37
CA GLN A 738 -16.43 18.31 -8.66
C GLN A 738 -14.90 18.19 -8.59
N THR A 739 -14.36 17.99 -7.39
CA THR A 739 -12.92 17.79 -7.18
C THR A 739 -12.64 16.43 -6.53
N GLU A 740 -11.47 15.87 -6.86
CA GLU A 740 -10.95 14.64 -6.27
C GLU A 740 -9.48 14.84 -5.88
N ARG A 741 -9.16 14.55 -4.61
CA ARG A 741 -7.82 14.71 -4.03
C ARG A 741 -7.46 13.47 -3.21
N ASN A 742 -6.27 12.93 -3.43
CA ASN A 742 -5.69 11.93 -2.51
C ASN A 742 -4.78 12.67 -1.54
N VAL A 743 -4.97 12.45 -0.24
CA VAL A 743 -4.09 12.95 0.83
C VAL A 743 -3.32 11.81 1.46
N GLN A 744 -2.10 12.09 1.89
CA GLN A 744 -1.26 11.16 2.62
C GLN A 744 -0.65 11.88 3.83
N ALA A 745 -0.81 11.33 5.01
CA ALA A 745 -0.18 11.76 6.25
C ALA A 745 0.58 10.56 6.85
N GLY A 746 1.89 10.48 6.59
CA GLY A 746 2.70 9.33 6.99
C GLY A 746 2.24 8.05 6.31
N SER A 747 1.72 7.09 7.08
CA SER A 747 1.13 5.85 6.57
C SER A 747 -0.37 5.93 6.30
N ILE A 748 -1.06 6.98 6.77
CA ILE A 748 -2.51 7.15 6.61
C ILE A 748 -2.80 7.87 5.30
N GLY A 749 -3.60 7.24 4.43
CA GLY A 749 -4.07 7.82 3.17
C GLY A 749 -5.59 7.94 3.12
N GLU A 750 -6.10 9.03 2.55
CA GLU A 750 -7.53 9.23 2.34
C GLU A 750 -7.81 9.83 0.95
N ARG A 751 -8.95 9.48 0.35
CA ARG A 751 -9.44 10.06 -0.90
C ARG A 751 -10.63 10.95 -0.62
N LEU A 752 -10.44 12.24 -0.87
CA LEU A 752 -11.35 13.32 -0.55
C LEU A 752 -12.09 13.78 -1.81
N GLN A 753 -13.35 14.16 -1.63
CA GLN A 753 -14.22 14.67 -2.70
C GLN A 753 -15.04 15.85 -2.19
N ASP A 754 -15.27 16.81 -3.08
CA ASP A 754 -16.15 17.96 -2.89
C ASP A 754 -17.06 18.14 -4.13
N ARG A 755 -18.24 18.72 -3.90
CA ARG A 755 -19.17 19.17 -4.94
C ARG A 755 -19.78 20.52 -4.55
N ARG A 756 -19.58 21.53 -5.39
CA ARG A 756 -20.10 22.88 -5.17
C ARG A 756 -20.68 23.50 -6.46
N HIS A 757 -21.36 24.63 -6.30
CA HIS A 757 -21.93 25.41 -7.40
C HIS A 757 -21.22 26.76 -7.44
N ASP A 758 -20.40 26.99 -8.46
CA ASP A 758 -19.68 28.26 -8.60
C ASP A 758 -20.35 29.13 -9.66
N THR A 759 -20.27 30.46 -9.47
CA THR A 759 -20.89 31.43 -10.38
C THR A 759 -19.86 32.36 -10.98
N ASN A 760 -20.14 32.88 -12.17
CA ASN A 760 -19.28 33.85 -12.81
C ASN A 760 -20.09 34.86 -13.63
N TRP A 761 -19.50 36.01 -13.87
CA TRP A 761 -20.05 37.00 -14.78
C TRP A 761 -18.95 37.85 -15.40
N SER A 762 -19.20 38.36 -16.60
CA SER A 762 -18.30 39.28 -17.28
C SER A 762 -19.07 40.34 -18.06
N ALA A 763 -18.47 41.51 -18.19
CA ALA A 763 -18.96 42.61 -19.02
C ALA A 763 -17.79 43.18 -19.84
N ARG A 764 -18.02 43.44 -21.13
CA ARG A 764 -17.06 43.99 -22.08
C ARG A 764 -17.74 45.09 -22.90
N ALA A 765 -17.07 46.22 -23.04
CA ALA A 765 -17.38 47.25 -24.03
C ALA A 765 -16.22 47.35 -25.02
N GLU A 766 -16.52 47.49 -26.31
CA GLU A 766 -15.53 47.56 -27.38
C GLU A 766 -15.90 48.67 -28.36
N ILE A 767 -14.91 49.47 -28.76
CA ILE A 767 -14.99 50.40 -29.88
C ILE A 767 -13.96 50.01 -30.93
N GLY A 768 -14.39 49.95 -32.20
CA GLY A 768 -13.52 49.59 -33.32
C GLY A 768 -13.82 50.40 -34.56
N LEU A 769 -12.84 50.47 -35.46
CA LEU A 769 -12.97 51.14 -36.76
C LEU A 769 -13.32 50.14 -37.86
N MET A 770 -14.08 50.59 -38.86
CA MET A 770 -14.43 49.85 -40.07
C MET A 770 -13.83 50.52 -41.32
N PRO A 771 -12.52 50.38 -41.58
CA PRO A 771 -11.93 50.95 -42.78
C PRO A 771 -12.19 50.07 -44.00
N HIS A 772 -12.30 50.71 -45.16
CA HIS A 772 -12.57 50.12 -46.48
C HIS A 772 -11.58 49.04 -46.95
N ALA A 773 -10.48 48.80 -46.23
CA ALA A 773 -9.42 47.84 -46.55
C ALA A 773 -9.51 46.52 -45.75
N GLY A 774 -10.59 46.27 -45.02
CA GLY A 774 -10.82 44.98 -44.33
C GLY A 774 -9.99 44.74 -43.07
N LEU A 775 -9.38 45.78 -42.49
CA LEU A 775 -8.56 45.70 -41.26
C LEU A 775 -9.15 46.58 -40.15
N SER A 776 -9.89 45.99 -39.22
CA SER A 776 -10.61 46.69 -38.15
C SER A 776 -9.80 46.69 -36.83
N PRO A 777 -9.06 47.77 -36.51
CA PRO A 777 -8.47 47.94 -35.18
C PRO A 777 -9.55 48.22 -34.14
N PHE A 778 -9.36 47.72 -32.92
CA PHE A 778 -10.29 47.91 -31.81
C PHE A 778 -9.58 48.12 -30.47
N VAL A 779 -10.29 48.78 -29.56
CA VAL A 779 -9.97 48.90 -28.14
C VAL A 779 -11.19 48.45 -27.35
N ALA A 780 -10.97 47.55 -26.40
CA ALA A 780 -12.00 47.09 -25.48
C ALA A 780 -11.57 47.26 -24.02
N ALA A 781 -12.55 47.47 -23.15
CA ALA A 781 -12.40 47.41 -21.72
C ALA A 781 -13.46 46.48 -21.13
N GLY A 782 -13.13 45.80 -20.05
CA GLY A 782 -14.08 44.89 -19.41
C GLY A 782 -13.77 44.61 -17.96
N VAL A 783 -14.69 43.87 -17.34
CA VAL A 783 -14.59 43.35 -15.98
C VAL A 783 -15.08 41.91 -15.99
N VAL A 784 -14.43 41.06 -15.20
CA VAL A 784 -14.81 39.66 -15.01
C VAL A 784 -14.72 39.33 -13.52
N SER A 785 -15.66 38.53 -13.05
CA SER A 785 -15.77 38.02 -11.69
C SER A 785 -16.06 36.52 -11.73
N GLN A 786 -15.33 35.74 -10.96
CA GLN A 786 -15.66 34.36 -10.59
C GLN A 786 -15.88 34.35 -9.08
N THR A 787 -16.95 33.72 -8.64
CA THR A 787 -17.27 33.51 -7.23
C THR A 787 -17.32 32.01 -6.99
N GLN A 788 -16.40 31.57 -6.16
CA GLN A 788 -16.39 30.22 -5.62
C GLN A 788 -17.36 30.21 -4.43
N ASP A 789 -18.26 29.23 -4.36
CA ASP A 789 -19.10 29.04 -3.18
C ASP A 789 -18.30 28.45 -2.01
N ALA A 790 -18.91 28.46 -0.82
CA ALA A 790 -18.35 27.80 0.34
C ALA A 790 -18.34 26.27 0.13
N PHE A 791 -17.28 25.60 0.56
CA PHE A 791 -17.13 24.15 0.39
C PHE A 791 -16.61 23.47 1.66
N SER A 792 -16.84 22.17 1.74
CA SER A 792 -16.24 21.30 2.75
C SER A 792 -16.09 19.89 2.19
N GLU A 793 -14.86 19.44 2.00
CA GLU A 793 -14.57 18.07 1.59
C GLU A 793 -15.03 17.09 2.69
N ALA A 794 -15.64 15.97 2.28
CA ALA A 794 -15.98 14.90 3.21
C ALA A 794 -14.70 14.13 3.61
N SER A 795 -14.44 13.98 4.91
CA SER A 795 -13.23 13.35 5.44
C SER A 795 -13.51 12.61 6.75
N VAL A 796 -12.95 11.41 6.88
CA VAL A 796 -12.92 10.57 8.09
C VAL A 796 -11.70 10.91 8.95
N THR A 797 -10.58 11.29 8.32
CA THR A 797 -9.35 11.72 9.02
C THR A 797 -9.38 13.19 9.45
N GLY A 798 -10.33 13.97 8.94
CA GLY A 798 -10.39 15.43 9.07
C GLY A 798 -9.36 16.19 8.22
N LEU A 799 -8.52 15.50 7.42
CA LEU A 799 -7.61 16.12 6.44
C LEU A 799 -8.33 16.77 5.24
N GLY A 800 -9.67 16.65 5.19
CA GLY A 800 -10.54 17.47 4.33
C GLY A 800 -10.26 18.97 4.48
N LEU A 801 -10.47 19.72 3.41
CA LEU A 801 -10.46 21.19 3.45
C LEU A 801 -11.88 21.74 3.46
N SER A 802 -12.05 22.82 4.22
CA SER A 802 -13.24 23.66 4.20
C SER A 802 -12.85 25.11 3.96
N ALA A 803 -13.68 25.85 3.22
CA ALA A 803 -13.47 27.28 2.95
C ALA A 803 -14.81 28.03 2.85
N ASN A 804 -14.76 29.34 3.11
CA ASN A 804 -15.88 30.24 2.84
C ASN A 804 -15.98 30.53 1.34
N SER A 805 -17.12 31.07 0.89
CA SER A 805 -17.23 31.65 -0.45
C SER A 805 -16.25 32.81 -0.61
N ASP A 806 -15.62 32.91 -1.78
CA ASP A 806 -14.67 33.96 -2.11
C ASP A 806 -14.74 34.34 -3.60
N THR A 807 -14.44 35.60 -3.92
CA THR A 807 -14.67 36.18 -5.26
C THR A 807 -13.38 36.71 -5.89
N LEU A 808 -12.98 36.10 -7.00
CA LEU A 808 -11.88 36.52 -7.85
C LEU A 808 -12.38 37.51 -8.91
N ARG A 809 -11.96 38.78 -8.85
CA ARG A 809 -12.42 39.83 -9.78
C ARG A 809 -11.26 40.65 -10.33
N ALA A 810 -11.30 40.97 -11.63
CA ALA A 810 -10.41 41.97 -12.23
C ALA A 810 -11.08 42.77 -13.34
N GLY A 811 -10.62 44.01 -13.53
CA GLY A 811 -10.80 44.74 -14.79
C GLY A 811 -9.77 44.29 -15.82
N TYR A 812 -9.98 44.59 -17.09
CA TYR A 812 -8.99 44.41 -18.14
C TYR A 812 -9.15 45.43 -19.28
N GLY A 813 -8.06 45.72 -19.96
CA GLY A 813 -8.04 46.36 -21.27
C GLY A 813 -7.56 45.37 -22.32
N GLU A 814 -8.12 45.45 -23.52
CA GLU A 814 -7.72 44.66 -24.69
C GLU A 814 -7.58 45.60 -25.90
N VAL A 815 -6.50 45.44 -26.66
CA VAL A 815 -6.29 46.14 -27.93
C VAL A 815 -5.98 45.11 -29.01
N GLY A 816 -6.48 45.31 -30.21
CA GLY A 816 -6.26 44.34 -31.28
C GLY A 816 -6.65 44.83 -32.66
N VAL A 817 -6.44 43.97 -33.64
CA VAL A 817 -6.81 44.17 -35.04
C VAL A 817 -7.48 42.89 -35.53
N ARG A 818 -8.66 43.04 -36.13
CA ARG A 818 -9.33 41.99 -36.91
C ARG A 818 -9.09 42.24 -38.39
N GLY A 819 -8.80 41.20 -39.16
CA GLY A 819 -8.75 41.23 -40.61
C GLY A 819 -9.87 40.38 -41.20
N HIS A 820 -10.54 40.88 -42.24
CA HIS A 820 -11.53 40.14 -43.01
C HIS A 820 -11.27 40.32 -44.52
N LEU A 821 -11.23 39.21 -45.25
CA LEU A 821 -11.08 39.19 -46.70
C LEU A 821 -12.10 38.22 -47.31
N ALA A 822 -13.06 38.75 -48.07
CA ALA A 822 -14.00 37.95 -48.86
C ALA A 822 -13.49 37.75 -50.30
N ARG A 823 -13.60 36.52 -50.83
CA ARG A 823 -13.28 36.18 -52.22
C ARG A 823 -14.24 35.11 -52.73
N GLY A 824 -15.31 35.55 -53.40
CA GLY A 824 -16.44 34.68 -53.75
C GLY A 824 -17.08 34.11 -52.48
N ASN A 825 -17.41 32.83 -52.48
CA ASN A 825 -18.03 32.14 -51.35
C ASN A 825 -17.09 31.96 -50.13
N TRP A 826 -15.81 32.32 -50.23
CA TRP A 826 -14.84 32.19 -49.15
C TRP A 826 -14.64 33.51 -48.40
N GLY A 827 -14.74 33.47 -47.07
CA GLY A 827 -14.24 34.50 -46.17
C GLY A 827 -12.99 34.00 -45.44
N PHE A 828 -11.99 34.87 -45.29
CA PHE A 828 -10.79 34.62 -44.52
C PHE A 828 -10.71 35.65 -43.40
N ASP A 829 -10.56 35.17 -42.18
CA ASP A 829 -10.62 35.97 -40.98
C ASP A 829 -9.29 35.86 -40.22
N GLY A 830 -8.84 36.96 -39.63
CA GLY A 830 -7.61 37.01 -38.84
C GLY A 830 -7.81 37.89 -37.61
N LEU A 831 -7.17 37.54 -36.51
CA LEU A 831 -7.21 38.31 -35.28
C LEU A 831 -5.84 38.28 -34.61
N VAL A 832 -5.37 39.45 -34.19
CA VAL A 832 -4.31 39.59 -33.18
C VAL A 832 -4.80 40.54 -32.10
N ALA A 833 -4.80 40.09 -30.86
CA ALA A 833 -5.26 40.87 -29.70
C ALA A 833 -4.33 40.69 -28.50
N TYR A 834 -3.98 41.81 -27.87
CA TYR A 834 -3.24 41.86 -26.62
C TYR A 834 -4.16 42.31 -25.49
N ARG A 835 -4.23 41.52 -24.42
CA ARG A 835 -5.01 41.82 -23.21
C ARG A 835 -4.07 42.07 -22.03
N SER A 836 -4.36 43.11 -21.26
CA SER A 836 -3.76 43.36 -19.95
C SER A 836 -4.84 43.43 -18.87
N LEU A 837 -4.73 42.61 -17.84
CA LEU A 837 -5.55 42.71 -16.63
C LEU A 837 -5.13 43.95 -15.83
N LEU A 838 -6.12 44.59 -15.21
CA LEU A 838 -5.95 45.71 -14.29
C LEU A 838 -5.93 45.15 -12.86
N GLY A 839 -4.76 45.24 -12.20
CA GLY A 839 -4.53 44.69 -10.87
C GLY A 839 -3.74 43.37 -10.89
N ASN A 840 -3.97 42.53 -9.87
CA ASN A 840 -3.41 41.18 -9.76
C ASN A 840 -4.48 40.27 -9.14
N PRO A 841 -5.39 39.67 -9.93
CA PRO A 841 -6.39 38.75 -9.39
C PRO A 841 -5.67 37.56 -8.73
N ASN A 842 -5.71 37.53 -7.39
CA ASN A 842 -5.05 36.48 -6.63
C ASN A 842 -6.00 35.29 -6.45
N ALA A 843 -5.62 34.13 -7.00
CA ALA A 843 -6.41 32.90 -6.87
C ALA A 843 -6.25 32.23 -5.49
N ASP A 844 -5.38 32.76 -4.62
CA ASP A 844 -5.26 32.33 -3.23
C ASP A 844 -6.56 32.55 -2.44
N PHE A 845 -6.84 31.70 -1.45
CA PHE A 845 -7.96 31.85 -0.51
C PHE A 845 -7.64 31.27 0.87
N SER A 846 -8.38 31.69 1.89
CA SER A 846 -8.28 31.11 3.24
C SER A 846 -9.10 29.84 3.36
N ALA A 847 -8.45 28.75 3.78
CA ALA A 847 -9.07 27.48 4.13
C ALA A 847 -8.64 27.01 5.52
N TRP A 848 -9.25 25.93 5.98
CA TRP A 848 -8.90 25.22 7.22
C TRP A 848 -9.18 23.72 7.06
N PHE A 849 -8.62 22.90 7.94
CA PHE A 849 -8.92 21.45 7.98
C PHE A 849 -10.31 21.18 8.55
N THR A 850 -11.03 20.23 7.97
CA THR A 850 -12.42 19.90 8.36
C THR A 850 -12.50 19.54 9.84
N GLY A 851 -13.34 20.25 10.58
CA GLY A 851 -13.47 20.14 12.04
C GLY A 851 -12.62 21.13 12.85
N LEU A 852 -11.75 21.93 12.22
CA LEU A 852 -10.81 22.83 12.92
C LEU A 852 -10.78 24.27 12.33
N PRO A 853 -11.90 25.03 12.38
CA PRO A 853 -12.07 26.35 11.73
C PRO A 853 -11.16 27.49 12.22
N GLU A 854 -10.47 27.30 13.34
CA GLU A 854 -9.43 28.19 13.86
C GLU A 854 -8.04 27.94 13.23
N ALA A 855 -7.78 26.74 12.67
CA ALA A 855 -6.52 26.39 12.03
C ALA A 855 -6.46 26.89 10.58
N ARG A 856 -6.53 28.21 10.43
CA ARG A 856 -6.61 28.88 9.12
C ARG A 856 -5.24 29.02 8.47
N PHE A 857 -5.20 28.72 7.17
CA PHE A 857 -4.04 28.93 6.30
C PHE A 857 -4.48 29.44 4.93
N ASN A 858 -3.51 29.90 4.15
CA ASN A 858 -3.72 30.31 2.76
C ASN A 858 -3.49 29.10 1.84
N VAL A 859 -4.49 28.72 1.05
CA VAL A 859 -4.32 27.81 -0.08
C VAL A 859 -3.85 28.65 -1.25
N ALA A 860 -2.64 28.40 -1.72
CA ALA A 860 -2.06 29.13 -2.84
C ALA A 860 -2.68 28.68 -4.17
N GLY A 861 -3.20 29.63 -4.93
CA GLY A 861 -3.77 29.41 -6.26
C GLY A 861 -2.78 29.76 -7.38
N GLU A 862 -3.16 29.41 -8.62
CA GLU A 862 -2.39 29.76 -9.80
C GLU A 862 -2.91 31.08 -10.38
N PRO A 863 -2.18 32.21 -10.27
CA PRO A 863 -2.71 33.51 -10.68
C PRO A 863 -2.98 33.57 -12.19
N VAL A 864 -4.12 34.16 -12.58
CA VAL A 864 -4.43 34.41 -13.98
C VAL A 864 -3.40 35.39 -14.55
N SER A 865 -2.73 35.02 -15.64
CA SER A 865 -1.69 35.85 -16.27
C SER A 865 -2.18 37.28 -16.53
N LYS A 866 -1.47 38.26 -15.98
CA LYS A 866 -1.78 39.69 -16.20
C LYS A 866 -1.74 40.09 -17.67
N GLN A 867 -0.94 39.42 -18.49
CA GLN A 867 -0.69 39.79 -19.88
C GLN A 867 -0.85 38.55 -20.76
N SER A 868 -1.61 38.68 -21.84
CA SER A 868 -1.73 37.62 -22.85
C SER A 868 -1.83 38.17 -24.27
N LEU A 869 -1.18 37.48 -25.20
CA LEU A 869 -1.29 37.72 -26.63
C LEU A 869 -2.05 36.55 -27.25
N ARG A 870 -3.14 36.88 -27.94
CA ARG A 870 -4.00 35.95 -28.68
C ARG A 870 -3.85 36.20 -30.17
N ALA A 871 -3.66 35.14 -30.94
CA ALA A 871 -3.73 35.17 -32.39
C ALA A 871 -4.63 34.04 -32.89
N SER A 872 -5.49 34.32 -33.87
CA SER A 872 -6.29 33.30 -34.54
C SER A 872 -6.47 33.58 -36.02
N VAL A 873 -6.72 32.50 -36.76
CA VAL A 873 -7.07 32.52 -38.18
C VAL A 873 -8.35 31.73 -38.38
N GLY A 874 -9.24 32.26 -39.22
CA GLY A 874 -10.57 31.72 -39.49
C GLY A 874 -10.85 31.59 -40.98
N LEU A 875 -11.75 30.69 -41.29
CA LEU A 875 -12.25 30.42 -42.63
C LEU A 875 -13.78 30.34 -42.56
N ARG A 876 -14.45 31.04 -43.46
CA ARG A 876 -15.90 30.96 -43.69
C ARG A 876 -16.15 30.46 -45.11
N TYR A 877 -17.07 29.51 -45.28
CA TYR A 877 -17.59 29.11 -46.58
C TYR A 877 -19.10 29.33 -46.62
N GLN A 878 -19.55 30.15 -47.56
CA GLN A 878 -20.96 30.39 -47.84
C GLN A 878 -21.45 29.36 -48.86
N LEU A 879 -22.36 28.47 -48.43
CA LEU A 879 -22.91 27.43 -49.31
C LEU A 879 -24.02 28.01 -50.19
N ASN A 880 -24.80 28.95 -49.65
CA ASN A 880 -25.81 29.74 -50.33
C ASN A 880 -26.11 31.01 -49.50
N ASP A 881 -27.03 31.85 -49.98
CA ASP A 881 -27.39 33.12 -49.34
C ASP A 881 -27.91 32.96 -47.91
N ALA A 882 -28.47 31.80 -47.56
CA ALA A 882 -29.05 31.51 -46.24
C ALA A 882 -28.13 30.71 -45.30
N PHE A 883 -27.04 30.09 -45.78
CA PHE A 883 -26.25 29.16 -44.97
C PHE A 883 -24.73 29.25 -45.19
N SER A 884 -23.99 29.33 -44.08
CA SER A 884 -22.53 29.27 -44.07
C SER A 884 -21.97 28.41 -42.95
N ILE A 885 -20.82 27.79 -43.22
CA ILE A 885 -20.00 27.06 -42.27
C ILE A 885 -18.77 27.94 -41.99
N TYR A 886 -18.33 28.01 -40.74
CA TYR A 886 -17.11 28.69 -40.36
C TYR A 886 -16.30 27.86 -39.36
N GLY A 887 -15.00 28.12 -39.30
CA GLY A 887 -14.13 27.55 -38.29
C GLY A 887 -12.90 28.42 -38.09
N ASN A 888 -12.34 28.40 -36.89
CA ASN A 888 -11.10 29.11 -36.59
C ASN A 888 -10.20 28.27 -35.69
N VAL A 889 -8.89 28.47 -35.85
CA VAL A 889 -7.87 27.96 -34.94
C VAL A 889 -7.07 29.13 -34.40
N GLY A 890 -6.68 29.05 -33.13
CA GLY A 890 -5.94 30.11 -32.47
C GLY A 890 -5.04 29.58 -31.37
N ALA A 891 -4.15 30.45 -30.93
CA ALA A 891 -3.30 30.24 -29.77
C ALA A 891 -3.31 31.49 -28.90
N GLU A 892 -3.34 31.29 -27.58
CA GLU A 892 -3.11 32.33 -26.60
C GLU A 892 -1.86 32.01 -25.79
N ARG A 893 -0.92 32.95 -25.78
CA ARG A 893 0.30 32.87 -24.98
C ARG A 893 0.27 33.92 -23.89
N ALA A 894 0.34 33.46 -22.66
CA ALA A 894 0.49 34.29 -21.48
C ALA A 894 1.98 34.44 -21.11
N ARG A 895 2.29 35.45 -20.29
CA ARG A 895 3.67 35.70 -19.83
C ARG A 895 4.15 34.72 -18.75
N SER A 896 3.22 34.05 -18.07
CA SER A 896 3.45 33.12 -16.96
C SER A 896 3.49 31.65 -17.42
N ASP A 897 4.22 31.33 -18.49
CA ASP A 897 4.36 29.98 -19.09
C ASP A 897 3.06 29.21 -19.46
N THR A 898 1.90 29.82 -19.22
CA THR A 898 0.57 29.38 -19.62
C THR A 898 0.39 29.56 -21.12
N ASN A 899 0.09 28.47 -21.82
CA ASN A 899 -0.25 28.49 -23.23
C ASN A 899 -1.54 27.69 -23.44
N SER A 900 -2.37 28.13 -24.39
CA SER A 900 -3.51 27.35 -24.85
C SER A 900 -3.67 27.44 -26.37
N ILE A 901 -4.23 26.39 -26.94
CA ILE A 901 -4.63 26.29 -28.34
C ILE A 901 -6.15 26.11 -28.34
N ASN A 902 -6.85 26.88 -29.16
CA ASN A 902 -8.30 26.78 -29.32
C ASN A 902 -8.67 26.44 -30.77
N ALA A 903 -9.67 25.59 -30.94
CA ALA A 903 -10.27 25.25 -32.21
C ALA A 903 -11.80 25.37 -32.09
N ASN A 904 -12.39 26.13 -33.01
CA ASN A 904 -13.83 26.35 -33.07
C ASN A 904 -14.35 25.92 -34.45
N ILE A 905 -15.53 25.30 -34.48
CA ILE A 905 -16.28 25.03 -35.71
C ILE A 905 -17.73 25.45 -35.49
N GLY A 906 -18.33 26.11 -36.48
CA GLY A 906 -19.66 26.66 -36.34
C GLY A 906 -20.44 26.72 -37.64
N LEU A 907 -21.74 26.86 -37.46
CA LEU A 907 -22.77 26.87 -38.49
C LEU A 907 -23.59 28.16 -38.31
N ARG A 908 -23.98 28.82 -39.40
CA ARG A 908 -24.76 30.07 -39.39
C ARG A 908 -25.85 30.00 -40.46
N TRP A 909 -27.08 30.30 -40.04
CA TRP A 909 -28.28 30.36 -40.89
C TRP A 909 -28.88 31.77 -40.84
N GLN A 910 -29.23 32.32 -42.00
CA GLN A 910 -29.95 33.58 -42.17
C GLN A 910 -31.35 33.28 -42.74
N PHE A 911 -32.38 33.93 -42.22
CA PHE A 911 -33.80 33.67 -42.52
C PHE A 911 -34.48 34.86 -43.21
#